data_AF-A0A841B2M8-F1
#
_entry.id   AF-A0A841B2M8-F1
#
_cell.length_a   1.000
_cell.length_b   1.000
_cell.length_c   1.000
_cell.angle_alpha   90.00
_cell.angle_beta   90.00
_cell.angle_gamma   90.00
#
_symmetry.space_group_name_H-M   'P 1'
#
loop_
_entity.id
_entity.type
_entity.pdbx_description
1 polymer ?
#
loop_
_entity_poly.entity_id
_entity_poly.type
_entity_poly.pdbx_seq_one_letter_code
_entity_poly.pdbx_strand_id
1 'polypeptide(L)'
;MSIDNSAVSGHLRLEKVARLIADRSCAAVSFDIFDTILWRRTPRPADLFGLVAARLREAGKCPAWISDAAFRRMRIAAERDSRSGQDALGSEVSLFGIWRAMPLSLFPDATLDELVRAEVDTERELTEVDLDIAEIIRLAKDHDLPIVLVSDTYFTEEQLGYLLDRPELEALKSARVFRSHEHGVDKASGLWDVVLSDLGRRPEQILHVGDNPVADVEVPGELGIRTVHYERADEGLQQILEREGEPEDPFGPYAPDLDPEHGDFGITSLRAKTLQASRPDGASSARFAWRYGAAVTGPVLAGFAEWVAKKAHDDGIKVLWCPMREGELLSELIGNAAAARGWDVTAKPVWLSRQVTSIAALDSADRDSIREFVRKRHQLTVRQLLGMLHLRAGEVPHLAEDLDMVLDTDEMVGRLAVALTETPHLVNRLAVTATAARERLIRSLREAGALDGPDLTLVDLGWGGTIQLQLARVLRLARIDIEPAGLYLATDDRSEKVLLAGLRAEGFLGQAGHPREIVGAIVRSPEVLEQSVNALCGSLIDFTEDGKPVLGVAAGSDAQNAERSAVQDGIRAFQRQWNRYVSASDGAWPTLAGTARDRLANILVSALKLPTAEEASVFGNWEHEDNFGSDMVTRVLPEDLVPAVPYLSPSDLDDLRMRDSFWPALLAASDPHLGAAARAVRTGAIDPAMFEPAGEPSATSVRFRTTEGEWFDGADRRVRINHNGLSFARMDVEAADIEEIALAVPGRPALARVDWIETRVIAGGRPQVLRWNTSEDFARLHYEDCTWLGANMVEFHSPLAAIWLPLAARAGAPVSSFQLTVAFAMLPRSRSGLGHRMPAAGRSQRLSAKVRNELREHGPGGLAAGAARIAVRRLRSR
;
A
#
# COMPACT_ATOMS: atom_id res chain seq x y z
N MET A 1 -39.84 -25.79 10.14
CA MET A 1 -39.11 -24.68 9.51
C MET A 1 -37.70 -24.70 10.08
N SER A 2 -36.72 -25.10 9.27
CA SER A 2 -35.31 -25.13 9.66
C SER A 2 -34.84 -23.69 9.77
N ILE A 3 -34.52 -23.23 10.99
CA ILE A 3 -33.83 -21.95 11.20
C ILE A 3 -32.46 -22.10 10.55
N ASP A 4 -32.12 -21.16 9.68
CA ASP A 4 -30.82 -21.11 9.03
C ASP A 4 -29.78 -20.74 10.10
N ASN A 5 -29.11 -21.77 10.63
CA ASN A 5 -28.04 -21.64 11.63
C ASN A 5 -26.80 -20.92 11.05
N SER A 6 -26.82 -20.51 9.77
CA SER A 6 -25.67 -19.99 9.03
C SER A 6 -25.31 -18.53 9.36
N ALA A 7 -26.26 -17.70 9.81
CA ALA A 7 -26.01 -16.26 9.94
C ALA A 7 -25.01 -15.90 11.07
N VAL A 8 -25.06 -16.63 12.20
CA VAL A 8 -24.08 -16.51 13.30
C VAL A 8 -22.88 -17.46 13.11
N SER A 9 -22.90 -18.36 12.12
CA SER A 9 -21.95 -19.47 11.90
C SER A 9 -20.53 -19.06 11.46
N GLY A 10 -20.13 -17.81 11.67
CA GLY A 10 -18.77 -17.35 11.41
C GLY A 10 -18.21 -16.38 12.46
N HIS A 11 -19.07 -15.83 13.33
CA HIS A 11 -18.64 -14.83 14.31
C HIS A 11 -18.10 -15.53 15.57
N LEU A 12 -16.77 -15.66 15.66
CA LEU A 12 -16.06 -16.43 16.69
C LEU A 12 -16.58 -16.23 18.13
N ARG A 13 -16.82 -14.96 18.51
CA ARG A 13 -17.27 -14.61 19.88
C ARG A 13 -18.76 -14.88 20.11
N LEU A 14 -19.59 -14.61 19.11
CA LEU A 14 -21.05 -14.75 19.21
C LEU A 14 -21.52 -16.18 18.99
N GLU A 15 -20.73 -17.03 18.33
CA GLU A 15 -21.00 -18.48 18.30
C GLU A 15 -21.09 -19.08 19.71
N LYS A 16 -20.22 -18.65 20.63
CA LYS A 16 -20.27 -19.10 22.02
C LYS A 16 -21.59 -18.65 22.69
N VAL A 17 -22.02 -17.42 22.43
CA VAL A 17 -23.29 -16.88 22.94
C VAL A 17 -24.47 -17.66 22.38
N ALA A 18 -24.51 -17.87 21.06
CA ALA A 18 -25.55 -18.63 20.38
C ALA A 18 -25.65 -20.07 20.91
N ARG A 19 -24.51 -20.76 21.13
CA ARG A 19 -24.48 -22.11 21.72
C ARG A 19 -25.04 -22.12 23.15
N LEU A 20 -24.64 -21.16 23.99
CA LEU A 20 -25.14 -21.07 25.37
C LEU A 20 -26.65 -20.82 25.43
N ILE A 21 -27.19 -20.01 24.51
CA ILE A 21 -28.63 -19.78 24.35
C ILE A 21 -29.34 -21.06 23.88
N ALA A 22 -28.82 -21.69 22.82
CA ALA A 22 -29.40 -22.88 22.21
C ALA A 22 -29.47 -24.05 23.20
N ASP A 23 -28.40 -24.26 23.97
CA ASP A 23 -28.30 -25.32 24.98
C ASP A 23 -29.04 -24.98 26.29
N ARG A 24 -29.71 -23.81 26.37
CA ARG A 24 -30.39 -23.29 27.57
C ARG A 24 -29.48 -23.29 28.81
N SER A 25 -28.21 -22.98 28.58
CA SER A 25 -27.18 -22.95 29.61
C SER A 25 -27.25 -21.71 30.51
N CYS A 26 -28.01 -20.68 30.10
CA CYS A 26 -28.38 -19.50 30.87
C CYS A 26 -29.90 -19.35 30.96
N ALA A 27 -30.38 -18.62 31.96
CA ALA A 27 -31.80 -18.34 32.23
C ALA A 27 -32.21 -16.89 31.91
N ALA A 28 -31.25 -16.01 31.64
CA ALA A 28 -31.46 -14.66 31.13
C ALA A 28 -30.20 -14.23 30.35
N VAL A 29 -30.38 -13.34 29.37
CA VAL A 29 -29.29 -12.72 28.62
C VAL A 29 -29.34 -11.22 28.84
N SER A 30 -28.21 -10.64 29.25
CA SER A 30 -28.06 -9.20 29.38
C SER A 30 -27.09 -8.63 28.35
N PHE A 31 -27.38 -7.43 27.86
CA PHE A 31 -26.54 -6.73 26.89
C PHE A 31 -26.21 -5.33 27.38
N ASP A 32 -25.00 -4.86 27.10
CA ASP A 32 -24.76 -3.42 27.06
C ASP A 32 -25.42 -2.79 25.82
N ILE A 33 -25.71 -1.48 25.88
CA ILE A 33 -26.35 -0.75 24.81
C ILE A 33 -25.34 -0.20 23.80
N PHE A 34 -24.34 0.55 24.25
CA PHE A 34 -23.49 1.34 23.36
C PHE A 34 -22.17 0.62 23.05
N ASP A 35 -21.72 0.71 21.80
CA ASP A 35 -20.62 -0.09 21.27
C ASP A 35 -20.81 -1.63 21.36
N THR A 36 -22.01 -2.07 21.79
CA THR A 36 -22.50 -3.46 21.78
C THR A 36 -23.74 -3.61 20.87
N ILE A 37 -24.92 -3.15 21.29
CA ILE A 37 -26.15 -3.21 20.45
C ILE A 37 -26.14 -2.10 19.40
N LEU A 38 -25.77 -0.89 19.80
CA LEU A 38 -25.68 0.28 18.95
C LEU A 38 -24.22 0.68 18.82
N TRP A 39 -23.72 0.80 17.60
CA TRP A 39 -22.38 1.31 17.33
C TRP A 39 -22.47 2.62 16.56
N ARG A 40 -21.40 3.44 16.60
CA ARG A 40 -21.41 4.78 15.99
C ARG A 40 -20.62 4.82 14.69
N ARG A 41 -21.09 5.63 13.74
CA ARG A 41 -20.34 6.07 12.55
C ARG A 41 -19.30 7.15 12.89
N THR A 42 -18.54 6.90 13.96
CA THR A 42 -17.42 7.73 14.38
C THR A 42 -16.27 6.85 14.88
N PRO A 43 -15.00 7.28 14.71
CA PRO A 43 -13.86 6.50 15.18
C PRO A 43 -13.89 6.27 16.70
N ARG A 44 -14.29 7.29 17.47
CA ARG A 44 -14.55 7.21 18.92
C ARG A 44 -15.95 7.76 19.27
N PRO A 45 -16.55 7.35 20.40
CA PRO A 45 -17.84 7.92 20.84
C PRO A 45 -17.78 9.43 21.08
N ALA A 46 -16.69 9.92 21.67
CA ALA A 46 -16.51 11.33 21.99
C ALA A 46 -16.40 12.26 20.75
N ASP A 47 -16.20 11.71 19.54
CA ASP A 47 -16.17 12.51 18.31
C ASP A 47 -17.57 13.00 17.90
N LEU A 48 -18.62 12.30 18.36
CA LEU A 48 -20.00 12.70 18.16
C LEU A 48 -20.28 14.12 18.68
N PHE A 49 -19.65 14.53 19.78
CA PHE A 49 -19.83 15.86 20.35
C PHE A 49 -19.39 16.98 19.40
N GLY A 50 -18.39 16.71 18.56
CA GLY A 50 -18.01 17.66 17.49
C GLY A 50 -19.08 17.75 16.41
N LEU A 51 -19.74 16.65 16.07
CA LEU A 51 -20.83 16.62 15.08
C LEU A 51 -22.10 17.32 15.61
N VAL A 52 -22.39 17.18 16.91
CA VAL A 52 -23.43 17.99 17.58
C VAL A 52 -23.12 19.48 17.45
N ALA A 53 -21.86 19.87 17.66
CA ALA A 53 -21.44 21.26 17.51
C ALA A 53 -21.62 21.77 16.07
N ALA A 54 -21.23 20.98 15.07
CA ALA A 54 -21.39 21.32 13.66
C ALA A 54 -22.86 21.58 13.31
N ARG A 55 -23.77 20.70 13.73
CA ARG A 55 -25.22 20.83 13.50
C ARG A 55 -25.83 22.02 14.21
N LEU A 56 -25.45 22.26 15.46
CA LEU A 56 -25.91 23.45 16.19
C LEU A 56 -25.43 24.74 15.53
N ARG A 57 -24.21 24.78 14.98
CA ARG A 57 -23.71 25.95 14.24
C ARG A 57 -24.46 26.15 12.93
N GLU A 58 -24.70 25.08 12.18
CA GLU A 58 -25.49 25.15 10.93
C GLU A 58 -26.91 25.66 11.18
N ALA A 59 -27.53 25.23 12.30
CA ALA A 59 -28.83 25.74 12.75
C ALA A 59 -28.79 27.16 13.34
N GLY A 60 -27.62 27.82 13.39
CA GLY A 60 -27.46 29.16 13.98
C GLY A 60 -27.57 29.20 15.51
N LYS A 61 -27.59 28.04 16.17
CA LYS A 61 -27.76 27.89 17.63
C LYS A 61 -26.44 27.88 18.40
N CYS A 62 -25.30 27.74 17.72
CA CYS A 62 -23.96 27.77 18.31
C CYS A 62 -23.09 28.85 17.64
N PRO A 63 -22.28 29.62 18.38
CA PRO A 63 -21.43 30.67 17.81
C PRO A 63 -20.38 30.12 16.84
N ALA A 64 -20.21 30.78 15.69
CA ALA A 64 -19.29 30.36 14.63
C ALA A 64 -17.81 30.28 15.06
N TRP A 65 -17.41 30.98 16.12
CA TRP A 65 -16.02 30.97 16.62
C TRP A 65 -15.70 29.75 17.50
N ILE A 66 -16.70 28.97 17.92
CA ILE A 66 -16.50 27.73 18.69
C ILE A 66 -16.27 26.59 17.70
N SER A 67 -15.03 26.13 17.62
CA SER A 67 -14.67 24.95 16.82
C SER A 67 -15.24 23.65 17.41
N ASP A 68 -15.34 22.61 16.60
CA ASP A 68 -15.80 21.28 17.03
C ASP A 68 -14.94 20.71 18.15
N ALA A 69 -13.63 20.88 18.04
CA ALA A 69 -12.69 20.48 19.08
C ALA A 69 -12.93 21.24 20.40
N ALA A 70 -13.21 22.55 20.35
CA ALA A 70 -13.48 23.34 21.54
C ALA A 70 -14.82 22.93 22.19
N PHE A 71 -15.88 22.78 21.40
CA PHE A 71 -17.18 22.34 21.89
C PHE A 71 -17.09 20.95 22.53
N ARG A 72 -16.44 19.99 21.87
CA ARG A 72 -16.20 18.64 22.41
C ARG A 72 -15.54 18.70 23.78
N ARG A 73 -14.49 19.52 23.95
CA ARG A 73 -13.83 19.70 25.25
C ARG A 73 -14.75 20.32 26.29
N MET A 74 -15.58 21.30 25.92
CA MET A 74 -16.57 21.89 26.81
C MET A 74 -17.60 20.85 27.27
N ARG A 75 -18.13 20.04 26.33
CA ARG A 75 -19.13 19.00 26.63
C ARG A 75 -18.60 17.89 27.52
N ILE A 76 -17.34 17.47 27.32
CA ILE A 76 -16.66 16.51 28.18
C ILE A 76 -16.42 17.10 29.59
N ALA A 77 -15.97 18.36 29.67
CA ALA A 77 -15.77 19.03 30.94
C ALA A 77 -17.09 19.22 31.71
N ALA A 78 -18.16 19.60 31.03
CA ALA A 78 -19.50 19.76 31.60
C ALA A 78 -20.03 18.46 32.21
N GLU A 79 -19.74 17.31 31.59
CA GLU A 79 -20.11 16.01 32.17
C GLU A 79 -19.37 15.74 33.47
N ARG A 80 -18.05 15.93 33.48
CA ARG A 80 -17.23 15.75 34.69
C ARG A 80 -17.66 16.68 35.81
N ASP A 81 -17.93 17.94 35.49
CA ASP A 81 -18.36 18.96 36.45
C ASP A 81 -19.77 18.64 36.97
N SER A 82 -20.67 18.16 36.11
CA SER A 82 -22.01 17.68 36.52
C SER A 82 -21.92 16.45 37.44
N ARG A 83 -20.99 15.51 37.21
CA ARG A 83 -20.79 14.33 38.08
C ARG A 83 -20.28 14.70 39.47
N SER A 84 -19.64 15.87 39.59
CA SER A 84 -19.12 16.40 40.86
C SER A 84 -20.08 17.39 41.54
N GLY A 85 -21.23 17.68 40.92
CA GLY A 85 -22.18 18.71 41.34
C GLY A 85 -23.19 18.24 42.39
N GLN A 86 -23.96 19.18 42.94
CA GLN A 86 -24.98 18.92 43.96
C GLN A 86 -26.22 18.18 43.42
N ASP A 87 -26.45 18.22 42.11
CA ASP A 87 -27.58 17.55 41.44
C ASP A 87 -27.26 16.12 40.98
N ALA A 88 -26.06 15.60 41.29
CA ALA A 88 -25.66 14.24 40.95
C ALA A 88 -26.39 13.21 41.83
N LEU A 89 -26.82 12.11 41.22
CA LEU A 89 -27.39 10.97 41.94
C LEU A 89 -26.24 9.97 42.12
N GLY A 90 -25.52 10.07 43.25
CA GLY A 90 -24.27 9.31 43.43
C GLY A 90 -23.16 9.82 42.48
N SER A 91 -22.58 8.91 41.69
CA SER A 91 -21.55 9.23 40.67
C SER A 91 -22.11 9.52 39.27
N GLU A 92 -23.44 9.46 39.11
CA GLU A 92 -24.11 9.47 37.82
C GLU A 92 -24.87 10.78 37.54
N VAL A 93 -25.07 11.08 36.25
CA VAL A 93 -25.64 12.34 35.76
C VAL A 93 -26.68 12.10 34.66
N SER A 94 -27.58 13.07 34.47
CA SER A 94 -28.49 13.11 33.32
C SER A 94 -27.97 14.03 32.22
N LEU A 95 -28.38 13.81 30.98
CA LEU A 95 -28.04 14.70 29.87
C LEU A 95 -28.47 16.15 30.12
N PHE A 96 -29.61 16.36 30.80
CA PHE A 96 -30.04 17.68 31.25
C PHE A 96 -29.09 18.32 32.25
N GLY A 97 -28.56 17.54 33.20
CA GLY A 97 -27.54 18.00 34.15
C GLY A 97 -26.27 18.44 33.42
N ILE A 98 -25.84 17.66 32.43
CA ILE A 98 -24.65 17.98 31.64
C ILE A 98 -24.85 19.28 30.83
N TRP A 99 -25.99 19.44 30.14
CA TRP A 99 -26.27 20.68 29.41
C TRP A 99 -26.47 21.89 30.33
N ARG A 100 -26.93 21.72 31.58
CA ARG A 100 -26.96 22.82 32.56
C ARG A 100 -25.56 23.24 33.02
N ALA A 101 -24.59 22.32 33.01
CA ALA A 101 -23.19 22.63 33.30
C ALA A 101 -22.49 23.31 32.10
N MET A 102 -23.07 23.25 30.90
CA MET A 102 -22.59 24.04 29.76
C MET A 102 -22.91 25.53 29.93
N PRO A 103 -22.11 26.45 29.36
CA PRO A 103 -22.38 27.88 29.42
C PRO A 103 -23.55 28.24 28.49
N LEU A 104 -24.79 28.10 28.98
CA LEU A 104 -26.02 28.31 28.22
C LEU A 104 -26.14 29.70 27.58
N SER A 105 -25.43 30.71 28.10
CA SER A 105 -25.35 32.04 27.49
C SER A 105 -24.70 32.05 26.10
N LEU A 106 -23.99 30.99 25.72
CA LEU A 106 -23.46 30.81 24.36
C LEU A 106 -24.52 30.31 23.37
N PHE A 107 -25.66 29.83 23.85
CA PHE A 107 -26.75 29.27 23.04
C PHE A 107 -28.07 30.06 23.25
N PRO A 108 -28.07 31.40 23.07
CA PRO A 108 -29.18 32.26 23.47
C PRO A 108 -30.48 31.99 22.70
N ASP A 109 -30.36 31.44 21.49
CA ASP A 109 -31.49 31.14 20.59
C ASP A 109 -31.96 29.68 20.68
N ALA A 110 -31.54 28.94 21.71
CA ALA A 110 -31.94 27.57 21.97
C ALA A 110 -32.35 27.37 23.44
N THR A 111 -33.47 26.68 23.65
CA THR A 111 -33.86 26.21 24.98
C THR A 111 -33.01 25.00 25.40
N LEU A 112 -32.97 24.70 26.70
CA LEU A 112 -32.28 23.51 27.22
C LEU A 112 -32.81 22.23 26.57
N ASP A 113 -34.12 22.10 26.42
CA ASP A 113 -34.76 20.95 25.78
C ASP A 113 -34.36 20.81 24.31
N GLU A 114 -34.23 21.92 23.57
CA GLU A 114 -33.77 21.89 22.18
C GLU A 114 -32.31 21.45 22.06
N LEU A 115 -31.44 21.85 22.99
CA LEU A 115 -30.03 21.44 23.01
C LEU A 115 -29.88 19.95 23.35
N VAL A 116 -30.58 19.50 24.39
CA VAL A 116 -30.65 18.08 24.77
C VAL A 116 -31.20 17.24 23.61
N ARG A 117 -32.28 17.70 22.96
CA ARG A 117 -32.87 17.00 21.83
C ARG A 117 -31.94 16.96 20.62
N ALA A 118 -31.21 18.05 20.33
CA ALA A 118 -30.23 18.05 19.25
C ALA A 118 -29.10 17.01 19.47
N GLU A 119 -28.63 16.82 20.70
CA GLU A 119 -27.65 15.77 21.02
C GLU A 119 -28.25 14.36 20.86
N VAL A 120 -29.48 14.14 21.35
CA VAL A 120 -30.20 12.85 21.20
C VAL A 120 -30.50 12.50 19.74
N ASP A 121 -30.95 13.47 18.95
CA ASP A 121 -31.23 13.28 17.52
C ASP A 121 -29.92 12.99 16.75
N THR A 122 -28.83 13.66 17.12
CA THR A 122 -27.50 13.38 16.54
C THR A 122 -27.00 11.99 16.92
N GLU A 123 -27.19 11.57 18.18
CA GLU A 123 -26.92 10.20 18.62
C GLU A 123 -27.73 9.18 17.81
N ARG A 124 -29.03 9.42 17.62
CA ARG A 124 -29.91 8.54 16.84
C ARG A 124 -29.44 8.42 15.39
N GLU A 125 -29.06 9.51 14.75
CA GLU A 125 -28.68 9.50 13.35
C GLU A 125 -27.29 8.89 13.09
N LEU A 126 -26.39 8.93 14.07
CA LEU A 126 -25.03 8.40 13.93
C LEU A 126 -24.87 7.00 14.53
N THR A 127 -25.85 6.51 15.29
CA THR A 127 -25.88 5.15 15.81
C THR A 127 -26.58 4.21 14.84
N GLU A 128 -26.01 3.01 14.74
CA GLU A 128 -26.44 1.95 13.84
C GLU A 128 -26.57 0.66 14.65
N VAL A 129 -27.56 -0.16 14.30
CA VAL A 129 -27.76 -1.45 14.99
C VAL A 129 -26.66 -2.40 14.58
N ASP A 130 -26.03 -3.06 15.54
CA ASP A 130 -25.18 -4.21 15.22
C ASP A 130 -26.04 -5.39 14.78
N LEU A 131 -25.95 -5.72 13.49
CA LEU A 131 -26.78 -6.75 12.87
C LEU A 131 -26.48 -8.15 13.42
N ASP A 132 -25.25 -8.42 13.88
CA ASP A 132 -24.89 -9.72 14.47
C ASP A 132 -25.47 -9.86 15.89
N ILE A 133 -25.43 -8.78 16.68
CA ILE A 133 -26.07 -8.73 18.00
C ILE A 133 -27.59 -8.76 17.87
N ALA A 134 -28.19 -8.09 16.89
CA ALA A 134 -29.63 -8.17 16.61
C ALA A 134 -30.08 -9.62 16.33
N GLU A 135 -29.28 -10.40 15.60
CA GLU A 135 -29.53 -11.82 15.39
C GLU A 135 -29.46 -12.64 16.69
N ILE A 136 -28.50 -12.35 17.57
CA ILE A 136 -28.40 -12.97 18.89
C ILE A 136 -29.59 -12.61 19.79
N ILE A 137 -30.03 -11.35 19.78
CA ILE A 137 -31.21 -10.89 20.51
C ILE A 137 -32.45 -11.63 20.03
N ARG A 138 -32.62 -11.77 18.71
CA ARG A 138 -33.73 -12.54 18.11
C ARG A 138 -33.67 -14.00 18.52
N LEU A 139 -32.49 -14.62 18.49
CA LEU A 139 -32.28 -16.00 18.95
C LEU A 139 -32.67 -16.18 20.42
N ALA A 140 -32.29 -15.25 21.30
CA ALA A 140 -32.68 -15.29 22.71
C ALA A 140 -34.20 -15.21 22.88
N LYS A 141 -34.88 -14.34 22.13
CA LYS A 141 -36.34 -14.22 22.12
C LYS A 141 -37.02 -15.49 21.62
N ASP A 142 -36.52 -16.09 20.54
CA ASP A 142 -37.05 -17.33 19.96
C ASP A 142 -36.91 -18.53 20.91
N HIS A 143 -35.99 -18.45 21.87
CA HIS A 143 -35.80 -19.44 22.93
C HIS A 143 -36.53 -19.10 24.25
N ASP A 144 -37.41 -18.08 24.25
CA ASP A 144 -38.13 -17.57 25.41
C ASP A 144 -37.22 -17.16 26.58
N LEU A 145 -35.99 -16.71 26.28
CA LEU A 145 -35.09 -16.19 27.31
C LEU A 145 -35.42 -14.72 27.61
N PRO A 146 -35.57 -14.33 28.89
CA PRO A 146 -35.63 -12.93 29.28
C PRO A 146 -34.39 -12.17 28.81
N ILE A 147 -34.62 -11.04 28.13
CA ILE A 147 -33.58 -10.12 27.66
C ILE A 147 -33.58 -8.89 28.55
N VAL A 148 -32.40 -8.47 28.97
CA VAL A 148 -32.18 -7.33 29.87
C VAL A 148 -31.11 -6.42 29.27
N LEU A 149 -31.29 -5.11 29.38
CA LEU A 149 -30.27 -4.13 29.01
C LEU A 149 -29.66 -3.55 30.28
N VAL A 150 -28.33 -3.50 30.34
CA VAL A 150 -27.60 -2.93 31.48
C VAL A 150 -26.58 -1.97 30.91
N SER A 151 -26.70 -0.66 31.18
CA SER A 151 -25.81 0.33 30.56
C SER A 151 -25.52 1.51 31.48
N ASP A 152 -24.27 1.95 31.45
CA ASP A 152 -23.82 3.19 32.09
C ASP A 152 -24.14 4.35 31.15
N THR A 153 -25.20 5.11 31.46
CA THR A 153 -25.76 6.09 30.53
C THR A 153 -26.47 7.23 31.22
N TYR A 154 -26.26 8.44 30.68
CA TYR A 154 -26.93 9.67 31.07
C TYR A 154 -28.29 9.87 30.38
N PHE A 155 -28.69 8.98 29.47
CA PHE A 155 -29.95 9.06 28.74
C PHE A 155 -31.13 8.58 29.58
N THR A 156 -32.21 9.36 29.59
CA THR A 156 -33.48 8.98 30.21
C THR A 156 -34.15 7.80 29.50
N GLU A 157 -35.19 7.21 30.09
CA GLU A 157 -35.91 6.06 29.56
C GLU A 157 -36.57 6.41 28.23
N GLU A 158 -37.17 7.60 28.14
CA GLU A 158 -37.76 8.13 26.91
C GLU A 158 -36.70 8.29 25.80
N GLN A 159 -35.53 8.84 26.13
CA GLN A 159 -34.44 9.03 25.19
C GLN A 159 -33.86 7.69 24.70
N LEU A 160 -33.62 6.73 25.60
CA LEU A 160 -33.16 5.39 25.20
C LEU A 160 -34.22 4.65 24.39
N GLY A 161 -35.50 4.77 24.75
CA GLY A 161 -36.60 4.23 23.97
C GLY A 161 -36.58 4.74 22.53
N TYR A 162 -36.37 6.05 22.35
CA TYR A 162 -36.21 6.66 21.03
C TYR A 162 -34.95 6.16 20.28
N LEU A 163 -33.81 6.02 20.97
CA LEU A 163 -32.58 5.50 20.35
C LEU A 163 -32.70 4.03 19.92
N LEU A 164 -33.43 3.21 20.69
CA LEU A 164 -33.62 1.78 20.46
C LEU A 164 -34.82 1.43 19.59
N ASP A 165 -35.73 2.37 19.29
CA ASP A 165 -36.89 2.14 18.42
C ASP A 165 -36.43 1.91 16.97
N ARG A 166 -36.07 0.66 16.66
CA ARG A 166 -35.48 0.22 15.39
C ARG A 166 -36.18 -1.08 14.97
N PRO A 167 -36.50 -1.27 13.68
CA PRO A 167 -37.09 -2.51 13.19
C PRO A 167 -36.30 -3.77 13.58
N GLU A 168 -34.97 -3.69 13.55
CA GLU A 168 -34.03 -4.78 13.88
C GLU A 168 -34.08 -5.16 15.37
N LEU A 169 -34.50 -4.23 16.23
CA LEU A 169 -34.54 -4.37 17.68
C LEU A 169 -35.95 -4.59 18.23
N GLU A 170 -36.92 -4.99 17.40
CA GLU A 170 -38.30 -5.29 17.82
C GLU A 170 -38.37 -6.26 19.02
N ALA A 171 -37.38 -7.16 19.12
CA ALA A 171 -37.24 -8.09 20.22
C ALA A 171 -36.98 -7.44 21.59
N LEU A 172 -36.49 -6.19 21.62
CA LEU A 172 -36.16 -5.45 22.83
C LEU A 172 -37.31 -4.59 23.38
N LYS A 173 -38.45 -4.45 22.69
CA LYS A 173 -39.55 -3.58 23.15
C LYS A 173 -40.09 -3.91 24.54
N SER A 174 -39.96 -5.17 24.97
CA SER A 174 -40.33 -5.63 26.31
C SER A 174 -39.13 -5.90 27.21
N ALA A 175 -37.91 -5.58 26.77
CA ALA A 175 -36.71 -5.78 27.55
C ALA A 175 -36.67 -4.75 28.69
N ARG A 176 -36.26 -5.21 29.87
CA ARG A 176 -36.06 -4.33 31.02
C ARG A 176 -34.72 -3.63 30.88
N VAL A 177 -34.66 -2.33 31.18
CA VAL A 177 -33.45 -1.51 31.06
C VAL A 177 -33.00 -1.04 32.44
N PHE A 178 -31.77 -1.37 32.80
CA PHE A 178 -31.09 -0.90 34.02
C PHE A 178 -30.07 0.17 33.62
N ARG A 179 -30.29 1.39 34.10
CA ARG A 179 -29.55 2.59 33.71
C ARG A 179 -28.80 3.11 34.92
N SER A 180 -27.50 3.39 34.77
CA SER A 180 -26.69 3.90 35.88
C SER A 180 -27.28 5.17 36.51
N HIS A 181 -27.71 6.15 35.70
CA HIS A 181 -28.28 7.41 36.22
C HIS A 181 -29.59 7.25 37.00
N GLU A 182 -30.36 6.18 36.76
CA GLU A 182 -31.60 5.90 37.49
C GLU A 182 -31.30 5.39 38.90
N HIS A 183 -30.24 4.59 39.03
CA HIS A 183 -29.85 3.94 40.29
C HIS A 183 -28.74 4.69 41.04
N GLY A 184 -28.10 5.67 40.40
CA GLY A 184 -27.02 6.47 40.94
C GLY A 184 -25.68 5.73 41.14
N VAL A 185 -25.54 4.57 40.51
CA VAL A 185 -24.37 3.69 40.57
C VAL A 185 -24.07 3.15 39.17
N ASP A 186 -22.79 3.09 38.82
CA ASP A 186 -22.32 2.49 37.56
C ASP A 186 -22.15 0.96 37.70
N LYS A 187 -21.94 0.27 36.58
CA LYS A 187 -21.66 -1.18 36.53
C LYS A 187 -20.47 -1.58 37.39
N ALA A 188 -19.41 -0.78 37.40
CA ALA A 188 -18.18 -1.10 38.09
C ALA A 188 -18.31 -0.99 39.63
N SER A 189 -19.28 -0.21 40.12
CA SER A 189 -19.41 0.13 41.54
C SER A 189 -20.64 -0.44 42.24
N GLY A 190 -21.70 -0.86 41.52
CA GLY A 190 -22.86 -1.48 42.18
C GLY A 190 -24.11 -1.77 41.34
N LEU A 191 -24.17 -1.39 40.05
CA LEU A 191 -25.38 -1.62 39.24
C LEU A 191 -25.72 -3.11 39.10
N TRP A 192 -24.72 -3.99 39.08
CA TRP A 192 -24.92 -5.45 39.01
C TRP A 192 -25.68 -6.03 40.21
N ASP A 193 -25.49 -5.47 41.41
CA ASP A 193 -26.24 -5.89 42.61
C ASP A 193 -27.74 -5.58 42.47
N VAL A 194 -28.06 -4.42 41.88
CA VAL A 194 -29.44 -4.02 41.58
C VAL A 194 -30.06 -4.98 40.55
N VAL A 195 -29.31 -5.29 39.48
CA VAL A 195 -29.74 -6.22 38.43
C VAL A 195 -30.03 -7.62 39.01
N LEU A 196 -29.14 -8.16 39.84
CA LEU A 196 -29.29 -9.48 40.45
C LEU A 196 -30.48 -9.54 41.41
N SER A 197 -30.61 -8.53 42.27
CA SER A 197 -31.71 -8.41 43.23
C SER A 197 -33.07 -8.38 42.54
N ASP A 198 -33.16 -7.60 41.46
CA ASP A 198 -34.41 -7.41 40.74
C ASP A 198 -34.79 -8.62 39.86
N LEU A 199 -33.83 -9.23 39.16
CA LEU A 199 -34.08 -10.41 38.33
C LEU A 199 -34.37 -11.66 39.16
N GLY A 200 -33.94 -11.70 40.42
CA GLY A 200 -34.12 -12.86 41.30
C GLY A 200 -33.43 -14.13 40.77
N ARG A 201 -32.32 -13.97 40.05
CA ARG A 201 -31.54 -15.07 39.44
C ARG A 201 -30.18 -15.19 40.12
N ARG A 202 -29.63 -16.41 40.15
CA ARG A 202 -28.24 -16.60 40.55
C ARG A 202 -27.30 -16.06 39.47
N PRO A 203 -26.16 -15.46 39.82
CA PRO A 203 -25.22 -14.88 38.86
C PRO A 203 -24.86 -15.83 37.71
N GLU A 204 -24.61 -17.12 37.99
CA GLU A 204 -24.15 -18.10 37.00
C GLU A 204 -25.26 -18.49 35.99
N GLN A 205 -26.49 -18.00 36.19
CA GLN A 205 -27.62 -18.18 35.29
C GLN A 205 -27.77 -17.01 34.31
N ILE A 206 -27.01 -15.93 34.48
CA ILE A 206 -27.04 -14.77 33.59
C ILE A 206 -25.84 -14.86 32.65
N LEU A 207 -26.09 -14.60 31.36
CA LEU A 207 -25.07 -14.39 30.35
C LEU A 207 -25.07 -12.91 29.96
N HIS A 208 -23.96 -12.22 30.17
CA HIS A 208 -23.78 -10.83 29.77
C HIS A 208 -22.85 -10.70 28.56
N VAL A 209 -23.23 -9.83 27.61
CA VAL A 209 -22.42 -9.41 26.46
C VAL A 209 -22.24 -7.89 26.52
N GLY A 210 -20.98 -7.43 26.50
CA GLY A 210 -20.64 -6.00 26.54
C GLY A 210 -19.20 -5.74 26.09
N ASP A 211 -18.86 -4.48 25.83
CA ASP A 211 -17.60 -4.07 25.22
C ASP A 211 -16.52 -3.67 26.24
N ASN A 212 -16.92 -3.28 27.46
CA ASN A 212 -16.00 -2.78 28.45
C ASN A 212 -15.33 -3.92 29.24
N PRO A 213 -14.00 -4.05 29.22
CA PRO A 213 -13.30 -5.16 29.88
C PRO A 213 -13.48 -5.17 31.41
N VAL A 214 -13.73 -4.02 32.03
CA VAL A 214 -13.92 -3.94 33.49
C VAL A 214 -15.41 -4.01 33.84
N ALA A 215 -16.20 -3.09 33.29
CA ALA A 215 -17.62 -2.92 33.64
C ALA A 215 -18.53 -4.07 33.16
N ASP A 216 -18.18 -4.72 32.03
CA ASP A 216 -18.99 -5.78 31.42
C ASP A 216 -18.37 -7.18 31.53
N VAL A 217 -17.11 -7.28 31.95
CA VAL A 217 -16.40 -8.57 31.97
C VAL A 217 -15.82 -8.89 33.34
N GLU A 218 -14.91 -8.06 33.86
CA GLU A 218 -14.24 -8.30 35.15
C GLU A 218 -15.23 -8.26 36.32
N VAL A 219 -15.88 -7.13 36.55
CA VAL A 219 -16.79 -6.93 37.70
C VAL A 219 -17.97 -7.91 37.71
N PRO A 220 -18.77 -8.07 36.64
CA PRO A 220 -19.81 -9.09 36.62
C PRO A 220 -19.24 -10.51 36.72
N GLY A 221 -18.06 -10.76 36.17
CA GLY A 221 -17.36 -12.05 36.27
C GLY A 221 -16.99 -12.41 37.72
N GLU A 222 -16.52 -11.44 38.50
CA GLU A 222 -16.22 -11.60 39.94
C GLU A 222 -17.47 -11.95 40.77
N LEU A 223 -18.64 -11.46 40.34
CA LEU A 223 -19.93 -11.81 40.94
C LEU A 223 -20.45 -13.20 40.49
N GLY A 224 -19.78 -13.87 39.56
CA GLY A 224 -20.15 -15.18 39.02
C GLY A 224 -21.04 -15.14 37.78
N ILE A 225 -21.30 -13.95 37.20
CA ILE A 225 -22.02 -13.80 35.94
C ILE A 225 -21.17 -14.33 34.80
N ARG A 226 -21.78 -15.02 33.82
CA ARG A 226 -21.06 -15.47 32.64
C ARG A 226 -20.91 -14.29 31.69
N THR A 227 -19.70 -13.98 31.26
CA THR A 227 -19.42 -12.81 30.44
C THR A 227 -18.84 -13.19 29.08
N VAL A 228 -19.17 -12.40 28.06
CA VAL A 228 -18.55 -12.42 26.73
C VAL A 228 -18.14 -11.01 26.38
N HIS A 229 -16.83 -10.81 26.23
CA HIS A 229 -16.26 -9.54 25.84
C HIS A 229 -16.45 -9.30 24.34
N TYR A 230 -17.23 -8.28 23.99
CA TYR A 230 -17.48 -7.85 22.63
C TYR A 230 -16.58 -6.63 22.31
N GLU A 231 -15.31 -6.88 22.00
CA GLU A 231 -14.34 -5.81 21.76
C GLU A 231 -14.74 -4.90 20.60
N ARG A 232 -14.52 -3.60 20.74
CA ARG A 232 -14.67 -2.64 19.63
C ARG A 232 -13.62 -2.82 18.55
N ALA A 233 -12.36 -3.07 18.91
CA ALA A 233 -11.23 -3.26 18.01
C ALA A 233 -10.16 -4.12 18.70
N ASP A 234 -9.50 -5.00 17.94
CA ASP A 234 -8.36 -5.77 18.43
C ASP A 234 -7.04 -4.97 18.33
N GLU A 235 -5.98 -5.44 19.01
CA GLU A 235 -4.66 -4.79 19.03
C GLU A 235 -4.10 -4.56 17.62
N GLY A 236 -4.36 -5.49 16.69
CA GLY A 236 -3.86 -5.39 15.32
C GLY A 236 -4.53 -4.27 14.53
N LEU A 237 -5.83 -4.04 14.73
CA LEU A 237 -6.53 -2.90 14.14
C LEU A 237 -6.13 -1.58 14.80
N GLN A 238 -5.92 -1.55 16.12
CA GLN A 238 -5.45 -0.34 16.83
C GLN A 238 -4.11 0.17 16.25
N GLN A 239 -3.14 -0.73 16.03
CA GLN A 239 -1.87 -0.35 15.39
C GLN A 239 -2.05 0.23 13.98
N ILE A 240 -3.06 -0.23 13.24
CA ILE A 240 -3.40 0.28 11.92
C ILE A 240 -4.04 1.67 12.02
N LEU A 241 -4.95 1.88 12.97
CA LEU A 241 -5.59 3.17 13.24
C LEU A 241 -4.57 4.22 13.71
N GLU A 242 -3.67 3.85 14.61
CA GLU A 242 -2.55 4.71 15.04
C GLU A 242 -1.66 5.11 13.85
N ARG A 243 -1.33 4.15 12.97
CA ARG A 243 -0.57 4.42 11.75
C ARG A 243 -1.27 5.42 10.83
N GLU A 244 -2.60 5.34 10.75
CA GLU A 244 -3.45 6.24 9.96
C GLU A 244 -3.63 7.62 10.61
N GLY A 245 -3.15 7.80 11.85
CA GLY A 245 -3.36 9.03 12.61
C GLY A 245 -4.78 9.18 13.13
N GLU A 246 -5.56 8.09 13.15
CA GLU A 246 -6.88 8.07 13.78
C GLU A 246 -6.70 8.16 15.30
N PRO A 247 -7.27 9.19 15.95
CA PRO A 247 -7.03 9.37 17.36
C PRO A 247 -7.83 8.34 18.16
N GLU A 248 -7.15 7.64 19.08
CA GLU A 248 -7.76 6.59 19.91
C GLU A 248 -8.13 7.09 21.32
N ASP A 249 -7.31 7.98 21.89
CA ASP A 249 -7.54 8.54 23.23
C ASP A 249 -8.82 9.40 23.24
N PRO A 250 -9.86 9.08 24.04
CA PRO A 250 -11.07 9.89 24.17
C PRO A 250 -10.80 11.36 24.55
N PHE A 251 -9.67 11.68 25.15
CA PHE A 251 -9.28 13.05 25.51
C PHE A 251 -8.20 13.65 24.62
N GLY A 252 -7.74 12.90 23.62
CA GLY A 252 -6.75 13.31 22.64
C GLY A 252 -7.29 14.33 21.62
N PRO A 253 -6.49 14.64 20.59
CA PRO A 253 -6.90 15.53 19.50
C PRO A 253 -8.25 15.12 18.87
N TYR A 254 -9.00 16.10 18.38
CA TYR A 254 -10.23 15.84 17.62
C TYR A 254 -9.88 15.11 16.32
N ALA A 255 -10.72 14.14 15.93
CA ALA A 255 -10.49 13.39 14.70
C ALA A 255 -10.45 14.34 13.49
N PRO A 256 -9.37 14.29 12.68
CA PRO A 256 -9.33 15.07 11.46
C PRO A 256 -10.39 14.53 10.49
N ASP A 257 -11.00 15.44 9.73
CA ASP A 257 -11.76 15.12 8.52
C ASP A 257 -12.95 14.17 8.74
N LEU A 258 -13.76 14.43 9.77
CA LEU A 258 -15.09 13.84 9.90
C LEU A 258 -16.09 14.58 9.02
N ASP A 259 -16.93 13.82 8.33
CA ASP A 259 -18.06 14.37 7.60
C ASP A 259 -19.11 14.89 8.61
N PRO A 260 -19.59 16.14 8.47
CA PRO A 260 -20.57 16.72 9.41
C PRO A 260 -21.88 15.94 9.53
N GLU A 261 -22.28 15.23 8.47
CA GLU A 261 -23.53 14.49 8.40
C GLU A 261 -23.33 13.02 8.76
N HIS A 262 -22.25 12.41 8.25
CA HIS A 262 -22.06 10.96 8.29
C HIS A 262 -20.89 10.48 9.17
N GLY A 263 -20.16 11.40 9.81
CA GLY A 263 -18.99 11.08 10.63
C GLY A 263 -17.87 10.44 9.81
N ASP A 264 -17.51 9.20 10.14
CA ASP A 264 -16.54 8.40 9.35
C ASP A 264 -17.21 7.39 8.42
N PHE A 265 -18.51 7.55 8.14
CA PHE A 265 -19.32 6.64 7.33
C PHE A 265 -19.44 5.22 7.92
N GLY A 266 -18.95 5.00 9.14
CA GLY A 266 -18.83 3.69 9.76
C GLY A 266 -17.62 2.89 9.31
N ILE A 267 -16.68 3.48 8.57
CA ILE A 267 -15.49 2.79 8.03
C ILE A 267 -14.70 2.11 9.16
N THR A 268 -14.44 2.81 10.27
CA THR A 268 -13.64 2.27 11.38
C THR A 268 -14.32 1.06 12.02
N SER A 269 -15.59 1.23 12.40
CA SER A 269 -16.39 0.18 13.07
C SER A 269 -16.64 -1.03 12.17
N LEU A 270 -16.89 -0.83 10.87
CA LEU A 270 -17.11 -1.94 9.94
C LEU A 270 -15.83 -2.73 9.64
N ARG A 271 -14.65 -2.09 9.64
CA ARG A 271 -13.36 -2.81 9.60
C ARG A 271 -13.20 -3.72 10.80
N ALA A 272 -13.48 -3.21 12.01
CA ALA A 272 -13.38 -4.00 13.22
C ALA A 272 -14.35 -5.19 13.23
N LYS A 273 -15.62 -4.95 12.89
CA LYS A 273 -16.64 -6.00 12.81
C LYS A 273 -16.29 -7.06 11.76
N THR A 274 -15.74 -6.66 10.60
CA THR A 274 -15.26 -7.60 9.58
C THR A 274 -14.18 -8.54 10.14
N LEU A 275 -13.21 -7.99 10.88
CA LEU A 275 -12.12 -8.77 11.49
C LEU A 275 -12.58 -9.70 12.61
N GLN A 276 -13.70 -9.39 13.27
CA GLN A 276 -14.28 -10.21 14.35
C GLN A 276 -15.22 -11.30 13.83
N ALA A 277 -15.93 -11.01 12.74
CA ALA A 277 -16.90 -11.90 12.12
C ALA A 277 -16.25 -13.04 11.32
N SER A 278 -14.94 -13.04 11.14
CA SER A 278 -14.25 -14.06 10.35
C SER A 278 -12.81 -14.25 10.82
N ARG A 279 -12.40 -15.52 10.92
CA ARG A 279 -10.99 -15.89 11.09
C ARG A 279 -10.68 -16.97 10.08
N PRO A 280 -9.99 -16.63 8.98
CA PRO A 280 -9.64 -17.61 7.98
C PRO A 280 -8.73 -18.68 8.59
N ASP A 281 -8.97 -19.93 8.19
CA ASP A 281 -8.04 -21.02 8.41
C ASP A 281 -6.78 -20.85 7.54
N GLY A 282 -5.69 -21.54 7.89
CA GLY A 282 -4.48 -21.58 7.07
C GLY A 282 -3.20 -21.12 7.77
N ALA A 283 -2.15 -20.88 6.99
CA ALA A 283 -0.85 -20.44 7.49
C ALA A 283 -0.93 -19.03 8.12
N SER A 284 0.04 -18.69 8.98
CA SER A 284 0.04 -17.37 9.64
C SER A 284 0.14 -16.21 8.64
N SER A 285 0.92 -16.37 7.57
CA SER A 285 1.05 -15.35 6.52
C SER A 285 -0.25 -15.15 5.75
N ALA A 286 -0.96 -16.23 5.39
CA ALA A 286 -2.27 -16.15 4.74
C ALA A 286 -3.32 -15.47 5.62
N ARG A 287 -3.36 -15.77 6.93
CA ARG A 287 -4.27 -15.06 7.87
C ARG A 287 -3.94 -13.57 7.97
N PHE A 288 -2.66 -13.23 8.01
CA PHE A 288 -2.23 -11.84 8.00
C PHE A 288 -2.63 -11.14 6.70
N ALA A 289 -2.39 -11.78 5.56
CA ALA A 289 -2.75 -11.28 4.24
C ALA A 289 -4.27 -11.05 4.12
N TRP A 290 -5.10 -11.96 4.63
CA TRP A 290 -6.54 -11.75 4.74
C TRP A 290 -6.91 -10.54 5.60
N ARG A 291 -6.27 -10.36 6.76
CA ARG A 291 -6.51 -9.19 7.63
C ARG A 291 -6.13 -7.89 6.92
N TYR A 292 -5.02 -7.87 6.18
CA TYR A 292 -4.64 -6.73 5.33
C TYR A 292 -5.71 -6.46 4.26
N GLY A 293 -6.23 -7.52 3.63
CA GLY A 293 -7.36 -7.46 2.72
C GLY A 293 -8.61 -6.82 3.34
N ALA A 294 -9.00 -7.26 4.53
CA ALA A 294 -10.20 -6.79 5.21
C ALA A 294 -10.08 -5.37 5.80
N ALA A 295 -8.89 -5.03 6.32
CA ALA A 295 -8.70 -3.79 7.06
C ALA A 295 -8.09 -2.67 6.21
N VAL A 296 -7.33 -2.96 5.14
CA VAL A 296 -6.59 -1.94 4.37
C VAL A 296 -7.12 -1.81 2.95
N THR A 297 -6.97 -2.84 2.12
CA THR A 297 -7.35 -2.75 0.69
C THR A 297 -8.86 -2.87 0.46
N GLY A 298 -9.57 -3.61 1.32
CA GLY A 298 -11.01 -3.83 1.27
C GLY A 298 -11.84 -2.55 1.31
N PRO A 299 -11.66 -1.67 2.32
CA PRO A 299 -12.35 -0.40 2.38
C PRO A 299 -12.14 0.46 1.14
N VAL A 300 -10.90 0.54 0.64
CA VAL A 300 -10.55 1.35 -0.53
C VAL A 300 -11.19 0.80 -1.80
N LEU A 301 -11.13 -0.52 -2.01
CA LEU A 301 -11.71 -1.15 -3.20
C LEU A 301 -13.24 -1.20 -3.16
N ALA A 302 -13.85 -1.30 -1.98
CA ALA A 302 -15.30 -1.16 -1.81
C ALA A 302 -15.75 0.26 -2.16
N GLY A 303 -15.02 1.29 -1.69
CA GLY A 303 -15.30 2.68 -2.05
C GLY A 303 -15.08 2.97 -3.54
N PHE A 304 -14.02 2.43 -4.14
CA PHE A 304 -13.78 2.53 -5.58
C PHE A 304 -14.90 1.86 -6.39
N ALA A 305 -15.30 0.64 -6.02
CA ALA A 305 -16.37 -0.09 -6.68
C ALA A 305 -17.72 0.65 -6.59
N GLU A 306 -18.05 1.22 -5.42
CA GLU A 306 -19.27 2.00 -5.24
C GLU A 306 -19.23 3.32 -6.02
N TRP A 307 -18.09 4.02 -6.04
CA TRP A 307 -17.90 5.22 -6.87
C TRP A 307 -18.09 4.92 -8.36
N VAL A 308 -17.47 3.85 -8.86
CA VAL A 308 -17.61 3.42 -10.26
C VAL A 308 -19.07 3.07 -10.58
N ALA A 309 -19.73 2.27 -9.75
CA ALA A 309 -21.11 1.85 -9.96
C ALA A 309 -22.07 3.05 -9.92
N LYS A 310 -21.89 3.97 -8.96
CA LYS A 310 -22.67 5.20 -8.86
C LYS A 310 -22.52 6.05 -10.12
N LYS A 311 -21.28 6.28 -10.53
CA LYS A 311 -20.97 7.14 -11.67
C LYS A 311 -21.53 6.58 -12.98
N ALA A 312 -21.41 5.27 -13.18
CA ALA A 312 -22.02 4.60 -14.32
C ALA A 312 -23.54 4.71 -14.30
N HIS A 313 -24.17 4.55 -13.12
CA HIS A 313 -25.60 4.72 -12.97
C HIS A 313 -26.06 6.14 -13.30
N ASP A 314 -25.41 7.15 -12.72
CA ASP A 314 -25.72 8.57 -12.91
C ASP A 314 -25.53 8.99 -14.39
N ASP A 315 -24.52 8.45 -15.07
CA ASP A 315 -24.22 8.72 -16.49
C ASP A 315 -25.07 7.87 -17.46
N GLY A 316 -25.88 6.94 -16.96
CA GLY A 316 -26.68 6.01 -17.78
C GLY A 316 -25.89 4.88 -18.46
N ILE A 317 -24.65 4.64 -18.05
CA ILE A 317 -23.77 3.57 -18.56
C ILE A 317 -24.20 2.23 -17.97
N LYS A 318 -24.69 1.32 -18.82
CA LYS A 318 -25.20 0.00 -18.39
C LYS A 318 -24.14 -1.07 -18.22
N VAL A 319 -23.08 -1.01 -19.02
CA VAL A 319 -22.02 -2.04 -19.02
C VAL A 319 -20.66 -1.38 -18.86
N LEU A 320 -19.91 -1.86 -17.87
CA LEU A 320 -18.54 -1.47 -17.60
C LEU A 320 -17.60 -2.63 -17.94
N TRP A 321 -16.42 -2.32 -18.47
CA TRP A 321 -15.46 -3.31 -18.93
C TRP A 321 -14.17 -3.24 -18.12
N CYS A 322 -13.90 -4.28 -17.34
CA CYS A 322 -12.72 -4.36 -16.50
C CYS A 322 -11.64 -5.21 -17.19
N PRO A 323 -10.50 -4.64 -17.64
CA PRO A 323 -9.42 -5.41 -18.24
C PRO A 323 -8.96 -6.57 -17.33
N MET A 324 -8.81 -7.77 -17.89
CA MET A 324 -8.38 -8.99 -17.16
C MET A 324 -7.02 -8.83 -16.46
N ARG A 325 -6.73 -9.76 -15.55
CA ARG A 325 -5.81 -9.65 -14.40
C ARG A 325 -6.47 -8.94 -13.22
N GLU A 326 -6.58 -7.61 -13.23
CA GLU A 326 -7.23 -6.86 -12.16
C GLU A 326 -8.76 -6.93 -12.26
N GLY A 327 -9.29 -7.08 -13.49
CA GLY A 327 -10.69 -6.90 -13.79
C GLY A 327 -11.64 -7.98 -13.29
N GLU A 328 -11.15 -9.18 -12.96
CA GLU A 328 -11.99 -10.25 -12.41
C GLU A 328 -12.58 -9.81 -11.07
N LEU A 329 -11.72 -9.49 -10.09
CA LEU A 329 -12.15 -9.00 -8.80
C LEU A 329 -12.87 -7.65 -8.91
N LEU A 330 -12.36 -6.70 -9.71
CA LEU A 330 -13.01 -5.39 -9.84
C LEU A 330 -14.45 -5.51 -10.37
N SER A 331 -14.68 -6.35 -11.39
CA SER A 331 -16.03 -6.55 -11.93
C SER A 331 -16.99 -7.17 -10.92
N GLU A 332 -16.51 -8.12 -10.10
CA GLU A 332 -17.27 -8.69 -8.99
C GLU A 332 -17.65 -7.62 -7.97
N LEU A 333 -16.68 -6.83 -7.50
CA LEU A 333 -16.90 -5.80 -6.49
C LEU A 333 -17.88 -4.73 -6.99
N ILE A 334 -17.75 -4.27 -8.22
CA ILE A 334 -18.65 -3.26 -8.81
C ILE A 334 -20.07 -3.82 -8.96
N GLY A 335 -20.21 -5.07 -9.43
CA GLY A 335 -21.50 -5.75 -9.54
C GLY A 335 -22.19 -5.90 -8.18
N ASN A 336 -21.44 -6.27 -7.14
CA ASN A 336 -21.95 -6.36 -5.77
C ASN A 336 -22.43 -5.00 -5.23
N ALA A 337 -21.67 -3.93 -5.47
CA ALA A 337 -22.05 -2.58 -5.04
C ALA A 337 -23.31 -2.10 -5.77
N ALA A 338 -23.39 -2.30 -7.09
CA ALA A 338 -24.57 -1.96 -7.89
C ALA A 338 -25.81 -2.72 -7.42
N ALA A 339 -25.68 -4.03 -7.17
CA ALA A 339 -26.77 -4.87 -6.68
C ALA A 339 -27.28 -4.41 -5.29
N ALA A 340 -26.37 -4.13 -4.35
CA ALA A 340 -26.74 -3.67 -3.01
C ALA A 340 -27.47 -2.30 -3.03
N ARG A 341 -27.16 -1.45 -4.00
CA ARG A 341 -27.75 -0.11 -4.17
C ARG A 341 -28.98 -0.09 -5.10
N GLY A 342 -29.30 -1.21 -5.76
CA GLY A 342 -30.34 -1.26 -6.78
C GLY A 342 -30.01 -0.46 -8.05
N TRP A 343 -28.72 -0.26 -8.36
CA TRP A 343 -28.28 0.44 -9.56
C TRP A 343 -28.23 -0.48 -10.77
N ASP A 344 -28.80 -0.03 -11.89
CA ASP A 344 -28.82 -0.76 -13.17
C ASP A 344 -27.47 -0.62 -13.92
N VAL A 345 -26.44 -1.30 -13.39
CA VAL A 345 -25.07 -1.33 -13.90
C VAL A 345 -24.54 -2.76 -13.81
N THR A 346 -23.92 -3.24 -14.89
CA THR A 346 -23.21 -4.53 -14.92
C THR A 346 -21.75 -4.31 -15.25
N ALA A 347 -20.83 -4.79 -14.40
CA ALA A 347 -19.41 -4.83 -14.73
C ALA A 347 -19.02 -6.22 -15.23
N LYS A 348 -18.18 -6.28 -16.27
CA LYS A 348 -17.73 -7.53 -16.89
C LYS A 348 -16.22 -7.51 -17.10
N PRO A 349 -15.53 -8.63 -16.88
CA PRO A 349 -14.14 -8.75 -17.29
C PRO A 349 -14.01 -8.73 -18.81
N VAL A 350 -12.93 -8.14 -19.33
CA VAL A 350 -12.59 -8.16 -20.77
C VAL A 350 -11.10 -8.43 -20.98
N TRP A 351 -10.75 -9.26 -21.95
CA TRP A 351 -9.35 -9.51 -22.28
C TRP A 351 -8.75 -8.30 -22.99
N LEU A 352 -7.93 -7.54 -22.27
CA LEU A 352 -7.13 -6.43 -22.78
C LEU A 352 -5.78 -6.45 -22.07
N SER A 353 -4.69 -6.20 -22.80
CA SER A 353 -3.37 -6.01 -22.20
C SER A 353 -2.60 -4.92 -22.92
N ARG A 354 -1.68 -4.30 -22.20
CA ARG A 354 -0.75 -3.29 -22.75
C ARG A 354 0.08 -3.87 -23.91
N GLN A 355 0.42 -5.16 -23.88
CA GLN A 355 1.15 -5.81 -24.96
C GLN A 355 0.30 -5.91 -26.23
N VAL A 356 -0.87 -6.55 -26.17
CA VAL A 356 -1.71 -6.77 -27.35
C VAL A 356 -2.16 -5.45 -27.96
N THR A 357 -2.62 -4.52 -27.13
CA THR A 357 -3.07 -3.19 -27.60
C THR A 357 -1.94 -2.39 -28.24
N SER A 358 -0.71 -2.48 -27.72
CA SER A 358 0.45 -1.82 -28.33
C SER A 358 0.82 -2.34 -29.72
N ILE A 359 0.70 -3.65 -29.95
CA ILE A 359 0.98 -4.27 -31.26
C ILE A 359 -0.15 -3.92 -32.24
N ALA A 360 -1.40 -4.04 -31.82
CA ALA A 360 -2.57 -3.71 -32.65
C ALA A 360 -2.63 -2.22 -33.06
N ALA A 361 -2.13 -1.33 -32.18
CA ALA A 361 -2.06 0.11 -32.40
C ALA A 361 -0.81 0.57 -33.17
N LEU A 362 0.13 -0.35 -33.45
CA LEU A 362 1.42 -0.01 -34.06
C LEU A 362 1.24 0.52 -35.48
N ASP A 363 1.81 1.70 -35.74
CA ASP A 363 2.03 2.18 -37.10
C ASP A 363 3.41 1.75 -37.55
N SER A 364 3.43 0.86 -38.54
CA SER A 364 4.64 0.21 -39.05
C SER A 364 5.39 1.08 -40.07
N ALA A 365 4.72 2.09 -40.64
CA ALA A 365 5.34 3.03 -41.58
C ALA A 365 6.03 4.19 -40.86
N ASP A 366 5.66 4.47 -39.62
CA ASP A 366 6.24 5.52 -38.80
C ASP A 366 7.40 5.00 -37.93
N ARG A 367 8.61 5.48 -38.24
CA ARG A 367 9.82 5.11 -37.50
C ARG A 367 9.76 5.55 -36.04
N ASP A 368 9.14 6.69 -35.72
CA ASP A 368 9.06 7.17 -34.35
C ASP A 368 8.10 6.29 -33.52
N SER A 369 7.00 5.83 -34.12
CA SER A 369 6.11 4.81 -33.55
C SER A 369 6.86 3.50 -33.25
N ILE A 370 7.70 3.00 -34.16
CA ILE A 370 8.55 1.82 -33.91
C ILE A 370 9.56 2.10 -32.79
N ARG A 371 10.24 3.25 -32.81
CA ARG A 371 11.21 3.62 -31.77
C ARG A 371 10.56 3.69 -30.40
N GLU A 372 9.38 4.29 -30.27
CA GLU A 372 8.65 4.34 -29.01
C GLU A 372 8.20 2.94 -28.56
N PHE A 373 7.77 2.09 -29.49
CA PHE A 373 7.45 0.69 -29.21
C PHE A 373 8.69 -0.02 -28.64
N VAL A 374 9.83 0.00 -29.31
CA VAL A 374 11.07 -0.68 -28.86
C VAL A 374 11.56 -0.14 -27.52
N ARG A 375 11.58 1.19 -27.33
CA ARG A 375 12.03 1.84 -26.08
C ARG A 375 11.27 1.35 -24.86
N LYS A 376 9.97 1.07 -25.00
CA LYS A 376 9.12 0.57 -23.91
C LYS A 376 9.37 -0.91 -23.56
N ARG A 377 10.24 -1.62 -24.28
CA ARG A 377 10.62 -3.03 -24.01
C ARG A 377 12.08 -3.13 -23.56
N HIS A 378 12.55 -2.08 -22.88
CA HIS A 378 13.83 -2.09 -22.18
C HIS A 378 13.98 -3.38 -21.37
N GLN A 379 15.19 -3.97 -21.34
CA GLN A 379 15.54 -5.28 -20.77
C GLN A 379 15.15 -6.54 -21.57
N LEU A 380 14.35 -6.46 -22.63
CA LEU A 380 14.22 -7.60 -23.54
C LEU A 380 15.50 -7.79 -24.35
N THR A 381 15.74 -9.02 -24.78
CA THR A 381 16.72 -9.29 -25.84
C THR A 381 16.14 -8.92 -27.21
N VAL A 382 17.01 -8.63 -28.18
CA VAL A 382 16.59 -8.43 -29.58
C VAL A 382 15.79 -9.63 -30.08
N ARG A 383 16.19 -10.86 -29.73
CA ARG A 383 15.48 -12.09 -30.06
C ARG A 383 14.05 -12.12 -29.51
N GLN A 384 13.85 -11.75 -28.24
CA GLN A 384 12.53 -11.69 -27.62
C GLN A 384 11.65 -10.64 -28.32
N LEU A 385 12.19 -9.45 -28.60
CA LEU A 385 11.48 -8.39 -29.34
C LEU A 385 11.04 -8.86 -30.74
N LEU A 386 11.94 -9.50 -31.51
CA LEU A 386 11.61 -10.03 -32.83
C LEU A 386 10.56 -11.14 -32.75
N GLY A 387 10.65 -12.00 -31.72
CA GLY A 387 9.65 -13.01 -31.41
C GLY A 387 8.27 -12.40 -31.21
N MET A 388 8.15 -11.30 -30.46
CA MET A 388 6.88 -10.58 -30.25
C MET A 388 6.30 -9.99 -31.54
N LEU A 389 7.15 -9.61 -32.49
CA LEU A 389 6.75 -9.06 -33.79
C LEU A 389 6.53 -10.15 -34.85
N HIS A 390 6.64 -11.43 -34.46
CA HIS A 390 6.57 -12.60 -35.35
C HIS A 390 7.59 -12.55 -36.51
N LEU A 391 8.77 -11.99 -36.23
CA LEU A 391 9.91 -11.90 -37.14
C LEU A 391 10.97 -12.95 -36.79
N ARG A 392 11.57 -13.55 -37.82
CA ARG A 392 12.70 -14.47 -37.68
C ARG A 392 14.01 -13.71 -37.81
N ALA A 393 15.04 -14.16 -37.10
CA ALA A 393 16.39 -13.57 -37.20
C ALA A 393 16.92 -13.45 -38.64
N GLY A 394 16.62 -14.42 -39.50
CA GLY A 394 17.02 -14.39 -40.91
C GLY A 394 16.33 -13.30 -41.75
N GLU A 395 15.22 -12.72 -41.28
CA GLU A 395 14.54 -11.60 -41.94
C GLU A 395 15.22 -10.25 -41.64
N VAL A 396 16.05 -10.18 -40.59
CA VAL A 396 16.84 -9.01 -40.20
C VAL A 396 18.31 -9.39 -40.03
N PRO A 397 19.03 -9.66 -41.14
CA PRO A 397 20.43 -10.11 -41.09
C PRO A 397 21.36 -9.13 -40.36
N HIS A 398 21.06 -7.83 -40.42
CA HIS A 398 21.83 -6.76 -39.77
C HIS A 398 21.82 -6.84 -38.24
N LEU A 399 20.90 -7.62 -37.65
CA LEU A 399 20.77 -7.79 -36.20
C LEU A 399 21.21 -9.20 -35.74
N ALA A 400 21.80 -10.00 -36.62
CA ALA A 400 22.14 -11.40 -36.32
C ALA A 400 23.15 -11.54 -35.17
N GLU A 401 24.07 -10.59 -35.04
CA GLU A 401 25.07 -10.54 -33.95
C GLU A 401 24.48 -9.99 -32.65
N ASP A 402 23.39 -9.22 -32.73
CA ASP A 402 22.77 -8.53 -31.60
C ASP A 402 21.63 -9.35 -30.94
N LEU A 403 21.30 -10.54 -31.46
CA LEU A 403 20.10 -11.30 -31.06
C LEU A 403 19.97 -11.52 -29.55
N ASP A 404 21.08 -11.81 -28.88
CA ASP A 404 21.09 -12.08 -27.44
C ASP A 404 21.50 -10.84 -26.61
N MET A 405 21.62 -9.67 -27.24
CA MET A 405 21.87 -8.40 -26.56
C MET A 405 20.58 -7.82 -25.99
N VAL A 406 20.70 -7.26 -24.79
CA VAL A 406 19.61 -6.59 -24.06
C VAL A 406 19.37 -5.18 -24.61
N LEU A 407 18.10 -4.77 -24.65
CA LEU A 407 17.66 -3.41 -24.95
C LEU A 407 17.89 -2.50 -23.74
N ASP A 408 19.10 -1.98 -23.57
CA ASP A 408 19.47 -1.12 -22.44
C ASP A 408 19.92 0.30 -22.84
N THR A 409 20.25 0.51 -24.11
CA THR A 409 20.76 1.80 -24.61
C THR A 409 19.89 2.42 -25.69
N ASP A 410 19.82 3.75 -25.70
CA ASP A 410 19.06 4.51 -26.69
C ASP A 410 19.64 4.35 -28.13
N GLU A 411 20.93 4.06 -28.24
CA GLU A 411 21.59 3.73 -29.50
C GLU A 411 21.07 2.41 -30.08
N MET A 412 21.02 1.34 -29.28
CA MET A 412 20.48 0.04 -29.71
C MET A 412 19.00 0.17 -30.11
N VAL A 413 18.21 0.91 -29.32
CA VAL A 413 16.81 1.22 -29.65
C VAL A 413 16.70 1.93 -31.01
N GLY A 414 17.53 2.94 -31.25
CA GLY A 414 17.57 3.67 -32.52
C GLY A 414 17.97 2.79 -33.71
N ARG A 415 19.02 1.97 -33.54
CA ARG A 415 19.51 1.02 -34.55
C ARG A 415 18.44 0.02 -34.94
N LEU A 416 17.73 -0.55 -33.96
CA LEU A 416 16.62 -1.47 -34.20
C LEU A 416 15.46 -0.81 -34.92
N ALA A 417 15.09 0.41 -34.53
CA ALA A 417 14.02 1.14 -35.21
C ALA A 417 14.38 1.42 -36.67
N VAL A 418 15.64 1.75 -36.97
CA VAL A 418 16.12 1.89 -38.35
C VAL A 418 16.06 0.56 -39.08
N ALA A 419 16.66 -0.51 -38.54
CA ALA A 419 16.70 -1.82 -39.19
C ALA A 419 15.30 -2.37 -39.51
N LEU A 420 14.33 -2.19 -38.60
CA LEU A 420 12.95 -2.63 -38.77
C LEU A 420 12.17 -1.78 -39.80
N THR A 421 12.63 -0.56 -40.12
CA THR A 421 11.98 0.36 -41.07
C THR A 421 12.76 0.62 -42.35
N GLU A 422 13.96 0.05 -42.49
CA GLU A 422 14.88 0.33 -43.60
C GLU A 422 14.41 -0.29 -44.92
N THR A 423 13.76 -1.46 -44.87
CA THR A 423 13.32 -2.18 -46.08
C THR A 423 11.79 -2.22 -46.20
N PRO A 424 11.24 -2.02 -47.41
CA PRO A 424 9.80 -2.16 -47.64
C PRO A 424 9.25 -3.53 -47.26
N HIS A 425 10.08 -4.59 -47.36
CA HIS A 425 9.68 -5.94 -46.97
C HIS A 425 9.38 -6.05 -45.47
N LEU A 426 10.25 -5.51 -44.61
CA LEU A 426 10.06 -5.54 -43.15
C LEU A 426 8.90 -4.67 -42.72
N VAL A 427 8.75 -3.47 -43.29
CA VAL A 427 7.60 -2.60 -43.05
C VAL A 427 6.29 -3.33 -43.39
N ASN A 428 6.23 -4.01 -44.54
CA ASN A 428 5.06 -4.80 -44.94
C ASN A 428 4.79 -5.98 -43.99
N ARG A 429 5.84 -6.68 -43.52
CA ARG A 429 5.71 -7.76 -42.53
C ARG A 429 5.14 -7.25 -41.21
N LEU A 430 5.66 -6.14 -40.70
CA LEU A 430 5.16 -5.48 -39.49
C LEU A 430 3.71 -5.00 -39.67
N ALA A 431 3.37 -4.46 -40.84
CA ALA A 431 2.00 -4.06 -41.16
C ALA A 431 1.04 -5.25 -41.12
N VAL A 432 1.45 -6.41 -41.65
CA VAL A 432 0.67 -7.66 -41.58
C VAL A 432 0.52 -8.12 -40.13
N THR A 433 1.60 -8.15 -39.33
CA THR A 433 1.53 -8.53 -37.92
C THR A 433 0.59 -7.62 -37.12
N ALA A 434 0.74 -6.30 -37.25
CA ALA A 434 -0.08 -5.32 -36.54
C ALA A 434 -1.55 -5.39 -36.96
N THR A 435 -1.83 -5.58 -38.27
CA THR A 435 -3.20 -5.71 -38.79
C THR A 435 -3.86 -7.00 -38.29
N ALA A 436 -3.16 -8.13 -38.34
CA ALA A 436 -3.69 -9.40 -37.84
C ALA A 436 -3.96 -9.34 -36.33
N ALA A 437 -3.05 -8.78 -35.53
CA ALA A 437 -3.27 -8.57 -34.10
C ALA A 437 -4.49 -7.67 -33.83
N ARG A 438 -4.67 -6.60 -34.63
CA ARG A 438 -5.83 -5.71 -34.55
C ARG A 438 -7.13 -6.44 -34.86
N GLU A 439 -7.18 -7.24 -35.92
CA GLU A 439 -8.37 -8.00 -36.30
C GLU A 439 -8.77 -9.01 -35.21
N ARG A 440 -7.80 -9.73 -34.64
CA ARG A 440 -8.07 -10.68 -33.55
C ARG A 440 -8.55 -9.98 -32.27
N LEU A 441 -7.94 -8.84 -31.91
CA LEU A 441 -8.40 -8.02 -30.78
C LEU A 441 -9.84 -7.52 -31.00
N ILE A 442 -10.15 -6.96 -32.18
CA ILE A 442 -11.51 -6.49 -32.49
C ILE A 442 -12.52 -7.65 -32.49
N ARG A 443 -12.15 -8.83 -33.00
CA ARG A 443 -12.99 -10.04 -32.93
C ARG A 443 -13.32 -10.39 -31.47
N SER A 444 -12.30 -10.45 -30.62
CA SER A 444 -12.49 -10.74 -29.19
C SER A 444 -13.39 -9.72 -28.49
N LEU A 445 -13.23 -8.42 -28.78
CA LEU A 445 -14.08 -7.36 -28.22
C LEU A 445 -15.55 -7.47 -28.69
N ARG A 446 -15.79 -7.86 -29.95
CA ARG A 446 -17.16 -8.13 -30.45
C ARG A 446 -17.78 -9.35 -29.78
N GLU A 447 -17.03 -10.44 -29.64
CA GLU A 447 -17.52 -11.66 -29.00
C GLU A 447 -17.83 -11.44 -27.51
N ALA A 448 -17.08 -10.57 -26.84
CA ALA A 448 -17.37 -10.16 -25.46
C ALA A 448 -18.62 -9.27 -25.36
N GLY A 449 -19.05 -8.64 -26.45
CA GLY A 449 -20.13 -7.63 -26.48
C GLY A 449 -19.67 -6.20 -26.16
N ALA A 450 -18.35 -5.96 -26.11
CA ALA A 450 -17.79 -4.64 -25.78
C ALA A 450 -17.99 -3.57 -26.84
N LEU A 451 -18.43 -3.98 -28.04
CA LEU A 451 -18.71 -3.10 -29.18
C LEU A 451 -20.20 -3.08 -29.56
N ASP A 452 -21.08 -3.63 -28.71
CA ASP A 452 -22.53 -3.72 -28.98
C ASP A 452 -23.25 -2.39 -28.73
N GLY A 453 -22.68 -1.52 -27.89
CA GLY A 453 -23.20 -0.21 -27.55
C GLY A 453 -22.36 0.94 -28.10
N PRO A 454 -22.85 2.19 -27.97
CA PRO A 454 -22.08 3.37 -28.37
C PRO A 454 -20.93 3.69 -27.40
N ASP A 455 -20.99 3.18 -26.18
CA ASP A 455 -20.04 3.49 -25.11
C ASP A 455 -19.16 2.29 -24.76
N LEU A 456 -17.86 2.54 -24.58
CA LEU A 456 -16.90 1.57 -24.05
C LEU A 456 -16.15 2.22 -22.88
N THR A 457 -16.65 1.99 -21.66
CA THR A 457 -16.04 2.52 -20.44
C THR A 457 -15.21 1.45 -19.76
N LEU A 458 -13.90 1.68 -19.71
CA LEU A 458 -12.94 0.82 -19.03
C LEU A 458 -12.90 1.14 -17.54
N VAL A 459 -12.70 0.11 -16.71
CA VAL A 459 -12.43 0.26 -15.26
C VAL A 459 -11.16 -0.47 -14.89
N ASP A 460 -10.20 0.23 -14.29
CA ASP A 460 -8.88 -0.29 -13.96
C ASP A 460 -8.34 0.42 -12.70
N LEU A 461 -7.25 -0.04 -12.10
CA LEU A 461 -6.59 0.67 -11.02
C LEU A 461 -5.89 1.96 -11.50
N GLY A 462 -5.19 1.90 -12.65
CA GLY A 462 -4.40 3.02 -13.15
C GLY A 462 -3.13 2.57 -13.91
N TRP A 463 -2.11 3.41 -14.10
CA TRP A 463 -2.01 4.83 -13.70
C TRP A 463 -1.97 5.77 -14.92
N GLY A 464 -1.33 5.33 -16.01
CA GLY A 464 -1.11 6.18 -17.18
C GLY A 464 -2.13 6.04 -18.31
N GLY A 465 -3.22 5.27 -18.13
CA GLY A 465 -4.27 5.06 -19.14
C GLY A 465 -3.78 4.52 -20.50
N THR A 466 -2.67 3.78 -20.51
CA THR A 466 -2.02 3.34 -21.76
C THR A 466 -2.90 2.41 -22.60
N ILE A 467 -3.63 1.47 -21.96
CA ILE A 467 -4.56 0.57 -22.65
C ILE A 467 -5.67 1.38 -23.33
N GLN A 468 -6.28 2.35 -22.62
CA GLN A 468 -7.32 3.21 -23.16
C GLN A 468 -6.84 4.00 -24.39
N LEU A 469 -5.66 4.64 -24.29
CA LEU A 469 -5.08 5.41 -25.40
C LEU A 469 -4.81 4.52 -26.63
N GLN A 470 -4.26 3.34 -26.41
CA GLN A 470 -3.95 2.39 -27.50
C GLN A 470 -5.23 1.80 -28.10
N LEU A 471 -6.24 1.51 -27.28
CA LEU A 471 -7.54 1.03 -27.73
C LEU A 471 -8.25 2.09 -28.60
N ALA A 472 -8.23 3.36 -28.21
CA ALA A 472 -8.79 4.45 -29.01
C ALA A 472 -8.15 4.51 -30.40
N ARG A 473 -6.82 4.33 -30.49
CA ARG A 473 -6.11 4.25 -31.77
C ARG A 473 -6.52 3.02 -32.57
N VAL A 474 -6.64 1.85 -31.93
CA VAL A 474 -7.11 0.60 -32.56
C VAL A 474 -8.50 0.77 -33.17
N LEU A 475 -9.45 1.31 -32.42
CA LEU A 475 -10.84 1.52 -32.86
C LEU A 475 -10.91 2.49 -34.05
N ARG A 476 -10.16 3.59 -33.99
CA ARG A 476 -10.03 4.55 -35.11
C ARG A 476 -9.47 3.89 -36.37
N LEU A 477 -8.40 3.11 -36.25
CA LEU A 477 -7.79 2.38 -37.38
C LEU A 477 -8.74 1.32 -37.96
N ALA A 478 -9.57 0.70 -37.11
CA ALA A 478 -10.60 -0.23 -37.52
C ALA A 478 -11.90 0.45 -38.03
N ARG A 479 -11.96 1.79 -38.04
CA ARG A 479 -13.13 2.60 -38.41
C ARG A 479 -14.37 2.26 -37.58
N ILE A 480 -14.17 2.05 -36.29
CA ILE A 480 -15.23 1.84 -35.29
C ILE A 480 -15.42 3.15 -34.55
N ASP A 481 -16.63 3.71 -34.64
CA ASP A 481 -17.01 5.02 -34.07
C ASP A 481 -17.38 4.89 -32.59
N ILE A 482 -16.40 4.50 -31.78
CA ILE A 482 -16.50 4.38 -30.32
C ILE A 482 -15.25 5.02 -29.72
N GLU A 483 -15.45 5.99 -28.83
CA GLU A 483 -14.37 6.58 -28.04
C GLU A 483 -14.33 5.93 -26.65
N PRO A 484 -13.23 5.25 -26.28
CA PRO A 484 -13.19 4.58 -24.99
C PRO A 484 -13.02 5.60 -23.86
N ALA A 485 -13.82 5.47 -22.82
CA ALA A 485 -13.69 6.19 -21.56
C ALA A 485 -12.98 5.32 -20.50
N GLY A 486 -12.51 5.94 -19.41
CA GLY A 486 -11.82 5.24 -18.33
C GLY A 486 -12.19 5.77 -16.95
N LEU A 487 -12.47 4.86 -16.03
CA LEU A 487 -12.65 5.10 -14.59
C LEU A 487 -11.53 4.37 -13.83
N TYR A 488 -10.74 5.11 -13.06
CA TYR A 488 -9.50 4.61 -12.47
C TYR A 488 -9.49 4.80 -10.95
N LEU A 489 -8.78 3.94 -10.21
CA LEU A 489 -8.52 4.20 -8.79
C LEU A 489 -7.74 5.52 -8.63
N ALA A 490 -6.66 5.68 -9.41
CA ALA A 490 -6.06 6.98 -9.64
C ALA A 490 -5.33 7.04 -10.99
N THR A 491 -5.01 8.24 -11.46
CA THR A 491 -4.15 8.44 -12.64
C THR A 491 -2.98 9.37 -12.35
N ASP A 492 -1.83 9.10 -12.96
CA ASP A 492 -0.60 9.89 -12.82
C ASP A 492 -0.35 10.81 -14.02
N ASP A 493 0.74 11.57 -14.01
CA ASP A 493 1.11 12.52 -15.07
C ASP A 493 1.16 11.87 -16.47
N ARG A 494 1.39 10.55 -16.58
CA ARG A 494 1.40 9.87 -17.89
C ARG A 494 0.02 9.85 -18.56
N SER A 495 -1.05 9.99 -17.76
CA SER A 495 -2.43 10.09 -18.25
C SER A 495 -2.72 11.40 -18.98
N GLU A 496 -1.85 12.42 -18.90
CA GLU A 496 -1.97 13.65 -19.69
C GLU A 496 -2.12 13.35 -21.19
N LYS A 497 -1.47 12.31 -21.70
CA LYS A 497 -1.61 11.88 -23.10
C LYS A 497 -3.02 11.44 -23.47
N VAL A 498 -3.75 10.85 -22.51
CA VAL A 498 -5.15 10.44 -22.68
C VAL A 498 -6.04 11.68 -22.75
N LEU A 499 -5.83 12.62 -21.83
CA LEU A 499 -6.59 13.88 -21.78
C LEU A 499 -6.34 14.75 -23.02
N LEU A 500 -5.07 14.87 -23.46
CA LEU A 500 -4.70 15.60 -24.69
C LEU A 500 -5.26 14.95 -25.96
N ALA A 501 -5.54 13.65 -25.93
CA ALA A 501 -6.22 12.95 -27.01
C ALA A 501 -7.74 13.18 -27.02
N GLY A 502 -8.29 13.94 -26.07
CA GLY A 502 -9.72 14.22 -25.92
C GLY A 502 -10.52 13.09 -25.26
N LEU A 503 -9.84 12.07 -24.73
CA LEU A 503 -10.49 10.91 -24.14
C LEU A 503 -10.84 11.17 -22.66
N ARG A 504 -12.03 10.73 -22.24
CA ARG A 504 -12.49 10.82 -20.86
C ARG A 504 -11.73 9.83 -19.97
N ALA A 505 -10.98 10.33 -18.98
CA ALA A 505 -10.28 9.52 -17.99
C ALA A 505 -10.42 10.15 -16.61
N GLU A 506 -11.10 9.48 -15.69
CA GLU A 506 -11.40 9.99 -14.35
C GLU A 506 -10.83 9.11 -13.26
N GLY A 507 -10.27 9.72 -12.22
CA GLY A 507 -9.69 9.01 -11.07
C GLY A 507 -10.48 9.21 -9.78
N PHE A 508 -10.61 8.16 -8.97
CA PHE A 508 -11.34 8.19 -7.70
C PHE A 508 -10.56 8.92 -6.59
N LEU A 509 -9.32 8.46 -6.31
CA LEU A 509 -8.45 9.03 -5.27
C LEU A 509 -7.59 10.18 -5.79
N GLY A 510 -7.46 10.30 -7.12
CA GLY A 510 -6.70 11.38 -7.74
C GLY A 510 -6.62 11.24 -9.25
N GLN A 511 -6.41 12.36 -9.92
CA GLN A 511 -6.39 12.47 -11.37
C GLN A 511 -5.16 13.23 -11.85
N ALA A 512 -4.50 12.72 -12.89
CA ALA A 512 -3.32 13.32 -13.51
C ALA A 512 -2.26 13.79 -12.49
N GLY A 513 -1.93 12.92 -11.53
CA GLY A 513 -0.91 13.21 -10.52
C GLY A 513 -1.40 13.98 -9.29
N HIS A 514 -2.67 14.41 -9.26
CA HIS A 514 -3.21 15.26 -8.21
C HIS A 514 -4.31 14.59 -7.37
N PRO A 515 -4.26 14.71 -6.03
CA PRO A 515 -3.23 15.41 -5.26
C PRO A 515 -1.95 14.57 -5.10
N ARG A 516 -0.79 15.24 -5.07
CA ARG A 516 0.54 14.61 -5.26
C ARG A 516 0.91 13.67 -4.11
N GLU A 517 0.51 13.99 -2.90
CA GLU A 517 0.79 13.23 -1.69
C GLU A 517 0.06 11.89 -1.64
N ILE A 518 -1.08 11.79 -2.35
CA ILE A 518 -1.87 10.57 -2.52
C ILE A 518 -1.38 9.82 -3.76
N VAL A 519 -1.50 10.42 -4.95
CA VAL A 519 -1.18 9.74 -6.22
C VAL A 519 0.29 9.36 -6.28
N GLY A 520 1.19 10.24 -5.83
CA GLY A 520 2.62 9.96 -5.81
C GLY A 520 3.00 8.82 -4.87
N ALA A 521 2.28 8.63 -3.76
CA ALA A 521 2.52 7.51 -2.85
C ALA A 521 2.05 6.18 -3.45
N ILE A 522 0.88 6.18 -4.09
CA ILE A 522 0.29 4.99 -4.71
C ILE A 522 1.14 4.55 -5.92
N VAL A 523 1.48 5.48 -6.81
CA VAL A 523 2.26 5.22 -8.03
C VAL A 523 3.72 4.88 -7.72
N ARG A 524 4.23 5.25 -6.54
CA ARG A 524 5.57 4.86 -6.08
C ARG A 524 5.63 3.38 -5.65
N SER A 525 4.52 2.78 -5.24
CA SER A 525 4.50 1.38 -4.78
C SER A 525 3.20 0.66 -5.20
N PRO A 526 2.86 0.62 -6.50
CA PRO A 526 1.60 0.05 -6.95
C PRO A 526 1.55 -1.47 -6.86
N GLU A 527 2.71 -2.14 -6.76
CA GLU A 527 2.84 -3.58 -6.96
C GLU A 527 2.08 -4.39 -5.90
N VAL A 528 2.05 -3.92 -4.65
CA VAL A 528 1.25 -4.59 -3.60
C VAL A 528 -0.25 -4.53 -3.92
N LEU A 529 -0.73 -3.39 -4.42
CA LEU A 529 -2.13 -3.21 -4.75
C LEU A 529 -2.49 -4.03 -5.99
N GLU A 530 -1.69 -3.96 -7.05
CA GLU A 530 -1.87 -4.75 -8.28
C GLU A 530 -1.86 -6.25 -7.96
N GLN A 531 -0.91 -6.74 -7.18
CA GLN A 531 -0.85 -8.16 -6.81
C GLN A 531 -2.01 -8.60 -5.92
N SER A 532 -2.53 -7.70 -5.07
CA SER A 532 -3.71 -7.96 -4.23
C SER A 532 -4.98 -8.18 -5.04
N VAL A 533 -5.11 -7.56 -6.22
CA VAL A 533 -6.30 -7.69 -7.07
C VAL A 533 -6.13 -8.65 -8.25
N ASN A 534 -4.89 -8.95 -8.65
CA ASN A 534 -4.61 -9.76 -9.83
C ASN A 534 -5.22 -11.16 -9.72
N ALA A 535 -5.89 -11.59 -10.78
CA ALA A 535 -6.30 -12.97 -11.01
C ALA A 535 -5.09 -13.91 -11.01
N LEU A 536 -5.33 -15.18 -10.69
CA LEU A 536 -4.31 -16.23 -10.69
C LEU A 536 -4.14 -16.84 -12.09
N CYS A 537 -3.99 -15.98 -13.10
CA CYS A 537 -3.78 -16.38 -14.50
C CYS A 537 -2.57 -15.65 -15.11
N GLY A 538 -2.02 -16.20 -16.20
CA GLY A 538 -0.95 -15.55 -16.95
C GLY A 538 -1.42 -14.30 -17.71
N SER A 539 -0.48 -13.42 -18.05
CA SER A 539 -0.74 -12.23 -18.88
C SER A 539 -1.28 -12.58 -20.26
N LEU A 540 -2.20 -11.78 -20.79
CA LEU A 540 -2.65 -11.89 -22.17
C LEU A 540 -1.53 -11.47 -23.14
N ILE A 541 -1.06 -12.44 -23.94
CA ILE A 541 0.04 -12.28 -24.90
C ILE A 541 -0.48 -12.00 -26.31
N ASP A 542 -1.53 -12.70 -26.74
CA ASP A 542 -2.17 -12.57 -28.05
C ASP A 542 -3.59 -13.18 -28.01
N PHE A 543 -4.25 -13.23 -29.15
CA PHE A 543 -5.49 -13.97 -29.38
C PHE A 543 -5.27 -15.04 -30.47
N THR A 544 -6.05 -16.11 -30.45
CA THR A 544 -6.14 -17.07 -31.56
C THR A 544 -6.95 -16.47 -32.72
N GLU A 545 -6.91 -17.13 -33.89
CA GLU A 545 -7.78 -16.74 -35.01
C GLU A 545 -9.27 -16.80 -34.64
N ASP A 546 -9.69 -17.66 -33.73
CA ASP A 546 -11.08 -17.71 -33.26
C ASP A 546 -11.37 -16.71 -32.12
N GLY A 547 -10.52 -15.70 -31.89
CA GLY A 547 -10.76 -14.66 -30.88
C GLY A 547 -10.51 -15.07 -29.42
N LYS A 548 -9.99 -16.28 -29.17
CA LYS A 548 -9.74 -16.79 -27.81
C LYS A 548 -8.41 -16.26 -27.26
N PRO A 549 -8.33 -15.93 -25.95
CA PRO A 549 -7.12 -15.40 -25.34
C PRO A 549 -5.98 -16.44 -25.33
N VAL A 550 -4.77 -15.98 -25.63
CA VAL A 550 -3.52 -16.73 -25.47
C VAL A 550 -2.78 -16.13 -24.29
N LEU A 551 -2.57 -16.94 -23.25
CA LEU A 551 -1.99 -16.49 -21.99
C LEU A 551 -0.53 -16.94 -21.86
N GLY A 552 0.25 -16.12 -21.16
CA GLY A 552 1.58 -16.49 -20.68
C GLY A 552 1.53 -17.51 -19.54
N VAL A 553 2.71 -17.87 -19.05
CA VAL A 553 2.85 -18.67 -17.83
C VAL A 553 2.36 -17.81 -16.65
N ALA A 554 1.62 -18.42 -15.73
CA ALA A 554 1.24 -17.74 -14.49
C ALA A 554 2.42 -17.73 -13.51
N ALA A 555 2.79 -16.54 -13.01
CA ALA A 555 3.75 -16.40 -11.92
C ALA A 555 3.17 -16.69 -10.54
N GLY A 556 4.09 -16.88 -9.60
CA GLY A 556 3.82 -16.93 -8.17
C GLY A 556 3.98 -18.33 -7.63
N SER A 557 4.66 -18.43 -6.48
CA SER A 557 4.69 -19.67 -5.70
C SER A 557 3.30 -20.01 -5.14
N ASP A 558 3.07 -21.28 -4.81
CA ASP A 558 1.82 -21.71 -4.15
C ASP A 558 1.56 -20.91 -2.86
N ALA A 559 2.61 -20.56 -2.12
CA ALA A 559 2.53 -19.75 -0.91
C ALA A 559 2.05 -18.32 -1.22
N GLN A 560 2.67 -17.65 -2.20
CA GLN A 560 2.25 -16.30 -2.61
C GLN A 560 0.83 -16.29 -3.17
N ASN A 561 0.44 -17.32 -3.94
CA ASN A 561 -0.91 -17.41 -4.47
C ASN A 561 -1.96 -17.63 -3.36
N ALA A 562 -1.64 -18.42 -2.34
CA ALA A 562 -2.49 -18.55 -1.16
C ALA A 562 -2.64 -17.23 -0.39
N GLU A 563 -1.55 -16.46 -0.25
CA GLU A 563 -1.58 -15.14 0.39
C GLU A 563 -2.38 -14.12 -0.44
N ARG A 564 -2.22 -14.10 -1.77
CA ARG A 564 -3.02 -13.26 -2.68
C ARG A 564 -4.50 -13.59 -2.59
N SER A 565 -4.88 -14.86 -2.66
CA SER A 565 -6.27 -15.29 -2.48
C SER A 565 -6.82 -14.85 -1.11
N ALA A 566 -6.02 -15.00 -0.06
CA ALA A 566 -6.41 -14.57 1.27
C ALA A 566 -6.69 -13.05 1.35
N VAL A 567 -5.83 -12.21 0.72
CA VAL A 567 -6.09 -10.75 0.61
C VAL A 567 -7.41 -10.49 -0.11
N GLN A 568 -7.67 -11.17 -1.22
CA GLN A 568 -8.92 -11.02 -1.99
C GLN A 568 -10.14 -11.43 -1.18
N ASP A 569 -10.05 -12.51 -0.40
CA ASP A 569 -11.11 -12.95 0.50
C ASP A 569 -11.36 -11.95 1.63
N GLY A 570 -10.31 -11.27 2.11
CA GLY A 570 -10.42 -10.16 3.05
C GLY A 570 -11.14 -8.96 2.44
N ILE A 571 -10.78 -8.57 1.21
CA ILE A 571 -11.45 -7.51 0.45
C ILE A 571 -12.94 -7.81 0.30
N ARG A 572 -13.28 -9.03 -0.11
CA ARG A 572 -14.67 -9.48 -0.23
C ARG A 572 -15.39 -9.50 1.13
N ALA A 573 -14.72 -9.90 2.20
CA ALA A 573 -15.31 -9.91 3.54
C ALA A 573 -15.72 -8.51 3.97
N PHE A 574 -14.85 -7.51 3.80
CA PHE A 574 -15.20 -6.13 4.09
C PHE A 574 -16.36 -5.64 3.22
N GLN A 575 -16.31 -5.87 1.90
CA GLN A 575 -17.39 -5.42 1.02
C GLN A 575 -18.73 -6.09 1.36
N ARG A 576 -18.75 -7.38 1.69
CA ARG A 576 -19.97 -8.06 2.15
C ARG A 576 -20.52 -7.40 3.41
N GLN A 577 -19.66 -7.08 4.37
CA GLN A 577 -20.09 -6.40 5.58
C GLN A 577 -20.65 -5.01 5.27
N TRP A 578 -19.97 -4.21 4.44
CA TRP A 578 -20.46 -2.91 3.97
C TRP A 578 -21.84 -3.04 3.29
N ASN A 579 -21.96 -3.92 2.30
CA ASN A 579 -23.19 -4.12 1.53
C ASN A 579 -24.34 -4.69 2.37
N ARG A 580 -24.06 -5.39 3.47
CA ARG A 580 -25.09 -5.83 4.43
C ARG A 580 -25.79 -4.63 5.06
N TYR A 581 -25.05 -3.60 5.46
CA TYR A 581 -25.63 -2.36 6.01
C TYR A 581 -26.29 -1.49 4.92
N VAL A 582 -25.73 -1.46 3.70
CA VAL A 582 -26.41 -0.84 2.55
C VAL A 582 -27.77 -1.51 2.31
N SER A 583 -27.82 -2.84 2.32
CA SER A 583 -29.07 -3.58 2.08
C SER A 583 -30.06 -3.44 3.24
N ALA A 584 -29.59 -3.47 4.49
CA ALA A 584 -30.43 -3.29 5.67
C ALA A 584 -31.10 -1.91 5.75
N SER A 585 -30.51 -0.91 5.10
CA SER A 585 -31.04 0.46 5.00
C SER A 585 -31.80 0.72 3.70
N ASP A 586 -32.19 -0.31 2.95
CA ASP A 586 -32.85 -0.21 1.64
C ASP A 586 -32.07 0.70 0.65
N GLY A 587 -30.74 0.64 0.71
CA GLY A 587 -29.83 1.42 -0.13
C GLY A 587 -29.55 2.84 0.37
N ALA A 588 -30.13 3.27 1.49
CA ALA A 588 -29.99 4.64 2.03
C ALA A 588 -28.70 4.88 2.84
N TRP A 589 -27.88 3.84 3.07
CA TRP A 589 -26.58 3.98 3.75
C TRP A 589 -25.69 5.05 3.07
N PRO A 590 -24.90 5.84 3.81
CA PRO A 590 -23.99 6.83 3.22
C PRO A 590 -23.07 6.22 2.15
N THR A 591 -22.77 6.96 1.08
CA THR A 591 -21.88 6.47 0.01
C THR A 591 -20.41 6.81 0.30
N LEU A 592 -19.50 5.91 -0.03
CA LEU A 592 -18.04 6.11 -0.01
C LEU A 592 -17.52 6.95 -1.19
N ALA A 593 -18.39 7.28 -2.15
CA ALA A 593 -18.05 8.02 -3.36
C ALA A 593 -17.80 9.52 -3.14
N GLY A 594 -18.15 10.06 -1.96
CA GLY A 594 -18.07 11.48 -1.60
C GLY A 594 -16.81 11.84 -0.79
N THR A 595 -17.02 12.58 0.30
CA THR A 595 -15.96 13.05 1.23
C THR A 595 -15.22 11.90 1.92
N ALA A 596 -15.81 10.71 2.02
CA ALA A 596 -15.17 9.49 2.51
C ALA A 596 -13.86 9.14 1.77
N ARG A 597 -13.72 9.56 0.50
CA ARG A 597 -12.55 9.26 -0.33
C ARG A 597 -11.22 9.70 0.31
N ASP A 598 -11.22 10.80 1.08
CA ASP A 598 -10.00 11.35 1.68
C ASP A 598 -9.50 10.41 2.79
N ARG A 599 -10.42 9.84 3.57
CA ARG A 599 -10.12 8.81 4.57
C ARG A 599 -9.67 7.50 3.93
N LEU A 600 -10.33 7.08 2.83
CA LEU A 600 -9.90 5.90 2.07
C LEU A 600 -8.51 6.06 1.46
N ALA A 601 -8.19 7.26 0.95
CA ALA A 601 -6.85 7.59 0.50
C ALA A 601 -5.84 7.51 1.65
N ASN A 602 -6.18 8.04 2.83
CA ASN A 602 -5.32 7.97 4.00
C ASN A 602 -5.02 6.52 4.45
N ILE A 603 -6.02 5.63 4.45
CA ILE A 603 -5.83 4.19 4.76
C ILE A 603 -4.76 3.58 3.84
N LEU A 604 -4.88 3.78 2.52
CA LEU A 604 -3.94 3.23 1.56
C LEU A 604 -2.55 3.90 1.64
N VAL A 605 -2.51 5.23 1.67
CA VAL A 605 -1.27 6.01 1.69
C VAL A 605 -0.46 5.74 2.96
N SER A 606 -1.13 5.64 4.11
CA SER A 606 -0.50 5.32 5.39
C SER A 606 0.08 3.91 5.39
N ALA A 607 -0.60 2.92 4.79
CA ALA A 607 -0.03 1.59 4.60
C ALA A 607 1.23 1.62 3.72
N LEU A 608 1.18 2.30 2.57
CA LEU A 608 2.32 2.40 1.66
C LEU A 608 3.51 3.19 2.26
N LYS A 609 3.23 4.22 3.06
CA LYS A 609 4.26 5.06 3.67
C LYS A 609 4.79 4.51 5.00
N LEU A 610 4.01 3.79 5.77
CA LEU A 610 4.39 3.37 7.12
C LEU A 610 4.11 1.88 7.32
N PRO A 611 4.66 1.00 6.48
CA PRO A 611 4.34 -0.41 6.62
C PRO A 611 4.85 -0.98 7.94
N THR A 612 4.17 -2.02 8.42
CA THR A 612 4.56 -2.75 9.62
C THR A 612 5.63 -3.80 9.33
N ALA A 613 6.32 -4.27 10.38
CA ALA A 613 7.28 -5.37 10.24
C ALA A 613 6.61 -6.66 9.74
N GLU A 614 5.34 -6.89 10.09
CA GLU A 614 4.58 -8.03 9.59
C GLU A 614 4.28 -7.89 8.09
N GLU A 615 3.88 -6.69 7.62
CA GLU A 615 3.70 -6.41 6.19
C GLU A 615 4.99 -6.66 5.39
N ALA A 616 6.16 -6.26 5.94
CA ALA A 616 7.45 -6.55 5.33
C ALA A 616 7.78 -8.05 5.28
N SER A 617 7.41 -8.80 6.32
CA SER A 617 7.65 -10.24 6.38
C SER A 617 6.83 -11.05 5.38
N VAL A 618 5.60 -10.61 5.08
CA VAL A 618 4.69 -11.29 4.14
C VAL A 618 4.93 -10.78 2.72
N PHE A 619 4.71 -9.49 2.48
CA PHE A 619 4.72 -8.91 1.14
C PHE A 619 6.13 -8.72 0.59
N GLY A 620 7.16 -8.61 1.44
CA GLY A 620 8.55 -8.49 0.97
C GLY A 620 9.03 -9.70 0.15
N ASN A 621 8.45 -10.88 0.41
CA ASN A 621 8.79 -12.13 -0.29
C ASN A 621 8.03 -12.32 -1.61
N TRP A 622 7.04 -11.48 -1.90
CA TRP A 622 6.25 -11.61 -3.12
C TRP A 622 7.09 -11.33 -4.35
N GLU A 623 6.94 -12.21 -5.34
CA GLU A 623 7.55 -12.10 -6.65
C GLU A 623 6.67 -11.24 -7.58
N HIS A 624 7.28 -10.33 -8.31
CA HIS A 624 6.64 -9.48 -9.31
C HIS A 624 7.24 -9.75 -10.69
N GLU A 625 6.36 -9.96 -11.67
CA GLU A 625 6.73 -10.04 -13.10
C GLU A 625 6.66 -8.66 -13.73
N ASP A 626 7.76 -8.20 -14.32
CA ASP A 626 7.73 -6.99 -15.13
C ASP A 626 7.09 -7.30 -16.50
N ASN A 627 5.89 -6.74 -16.73
CA ASN A 627 4.96 -7.10 -17.81
C ASN A 627 5.44 -6.64 -19.20
N PHE A 628 6.47 -7.29 -19.75
CA PHE A 628 6.82 -7.24 -21.18
C PHE A 628 7.46 -8.55 -21.67
N GLY A 629 7.15 -9.70 -21.08
CA GLY A 629 7.69 -10.99 -21.53
C GLY A 629 9.18 -11.20 -21.23
N SER A 630 9.72 -10.51 -20.23
CA SER A 630 11.02 -10.86 -19.64
C SER A 630 10.80 -11.98 -18.62
N ASP A 631 11.71 -12.96 -18.57
CA ASP A 631 11.69 -14.03 -17.56
C ASP A 631 12.23 -13.54 -16.19
N MET A 632 12.38 -12.22 -16.01
CA MET A 632 13.01 -11.62 -14.83
C MET A 632 11.97 -11.43 -13.73
N VAL A 633 12.00 -12.32 -12.74
CA VAL A 633 11.19 -12.24 -11.53
C VAL A 633 11.95 -11.45 -10.46
N THR A 634 11.36 -10.38 -9.93
CA THR A 634 11.96 -9.56 -8.87
C THR A 634 11.07 -9.54 -7.64
N ARG A 635 11.63 -9.70 -6.44
CA ARG A 635 10.86 -9.59 -5.21
C ARG A 635 10.51 -8.14 -4.89
N VAL A 636 9.37 -7.92 -4.22
CA VAL A 636 8.97 -6.59 -3.71
C VAL A 636 10.06 -5.99 -2.83
N LEU A 637 10.70 -6.82 -1.99
CA LEU A 637 11.92 -6.51 -1.28
C LEU A 637 13.12 -7.18 -1.99
N PRO A 638 13.96 -6.43 -2.71
CA PRO A 638 15.09 -6.98 -3.45
C PRO A 638 16.13 -7.63 -2.53
N GLU A 639 16.53 -8.86 -2.85
CA GLU A 639 17.49 -9.62 -2.03
C GLU A 639 18.84 -8.91 -1.87
N ASP A 640 19.27 -8.12 -2.85
CA ASP A 640 20.54 -7.38 -2.80
C ASP A 640 20.52 -6.15 -1.89
N LEU A 641 19.34 -5.63 -1.55
CA LEU A 641 19.21 -4.53 -0.61
C LEU A 641 19.11 -5.00 0.84
N VAL A 642 18.82 -6.27 1.09
CA VAL A 642 18.74 -6.83 2.46
C VAL A 642 20.03 -6.59 3.25
N PRO A 643 21.25 -6.86 2.72
CA PRO A 643 22.49 -6.56 3.44
C PRO A 643 22.75 -5.07 3.65
N ALA A 644 22.11 -4.19 2.88
CA ALA A 644 22.27 -2.75 2.97
C ALA A 644 21.41 -2.12 4.07
N VAL A 645 20.34 -2.77 4.54
CA VAL A 645 19.41 -2.23 5.55
C VAL A 645 20.13 -1.62 6.78
N PRO A 646 21.15 -2.27 7.39
CA PRO A 646 21.87 -1.69 8.53
C PRO A 646 22.69 -0.43 8.23
N TYR A 647 22.87 -0.08 6.94
CA TYR A 647 23.64 1.06 6.44
C TYR A 647 22.74 2.22 5.98
N LEU A 648 21.44 1.98 5.83
CA LEU A 648 20.51 2.99 5.34
C LEU A 648 20.18 4.00 6.43
N SER A 649 19.93 5.23 6.00
CA SER A 649 19.22 6.29 6.71
C SER A 649 17.82 6.47 6.08
N PRO A 650 16.87 7.12 6.76
CA PRO A 650 15.53 7.36 6.21
C PRO A 650 15.55 7.99 4.82
N SER A 651 16.42 9.00 4.61
CA SER A 651 16.54 9.72 3.34
C SER A 651 17.15 8.88 2.21
N ASP A 652 17.84 7.77 2.51
CA ASP A 652 18.35 6.87 1.46
C ASP A 652 17.21 6.08 0.78
N LEU A 653 16.07 5.91 1.46
CA LEU A 653 14.90 5.23 0.91
C LEU A 653 14.27 6.01 -0.25
N ASP A 654 14.33 7.34 -0.18
CA ASP A 654 13.79 8.24 -1.21
C ASP A 654 14.69 8.30 -2.46
N ASP A 655 15.97 7.93 -2.33
CA ASP A 655 16.93 7.86 -3.44
C ASP A 655 16.78 6.57 -4.27
N LEU A 656 16.09 5.55 -3.73
CA LEU A 656 15.80 4.31 -4.43
C LEU A 656 14.74 4.55 -5.51
N ARG A 657 15.06 4.18 -6.76
CA ARG A 657 14.15 4.28 -7.91
C ARG A 657 13.14 3.11 -7.89
N MET A 658 12.09 3.20 -8.72
CA MET A 658 11.12 2.10 -8.91
C MET A 658 11.80 0.76 -9.22
N ARG A 659 12.84 0.79 -10.05
CA ARG A 659 13.63 -0.39 -10.44
C ARG A 659 14.55 -0.91 -9.32
N ASP A 660 14.87 -0.06 -8.33
CA ASP A 660 15.70 -0.47 -7.20
C ASP A 660 14.88 -1.20 -6.16
N SER A 661 13.67 -0.71 -5.86
CA SER A 661 12.73 -1.36 -4.94
C SER A 661 11.32 -0.87 -5.27
N PHE A 662 10.42 -1.84 -5.44
CA PHE A 662 9.00 -1.62 -5.67
C PHE A 662 8.34 -0.97 -4.45
N TRP A 663 8.76 -1.32 -3.23
CA TRP A 663 8.23 -0.72 -2.01
C TRP A 663 9.32 -0.41 -0.98
N PRO A 664 10.06 0.71 -1.12
CA PRO A 664 11.21 1.05 -0.27
C PRO A 664 10.89 1.10 1.22
N ALA A 665 9.66 1.49 1.56
CA ALA A 665 9.23 1.58 2.94
C ALA A 665 9.25 0.22 3.66
N LEU A 666 9.11 -0.91 2.93
CA LEU A 666 9.28 -2.24 3.52
C LEU A 666 10.71 -2.51 3.98
N LEU A 667 11.72 -1.94 3.30
CA LEU A 667 13.12 -2.05 3.76
C LEU A 667 13.25 -1.43 5.15
N ALA A 668 12.63 -0.27 5.37
CA ALA A 668 12.60 0.37 6.68
C ALA A 668 11.86 -0.48 7.71
N ALA A 669 10.68 -1.00 7.35
CA ALA A 669 9.87 -1.81 8.26
C ALA A 669 10.54 -3.14 8.66
N SER A 670 11.50 -3.63 7.87
CA SER A 670 12.28 -4.83 8.20
C SER A 670 13.32 -4.63 9.30
N ASP A 671 13.64 -3.38 9.67
CA ASP A 671 14.55 -3.04 10.78
C ASP A 671 13.87 -2.09 11.78
N PRO A 672 13.79 -2.43 13.09
CA PRO A 672 13.08 -1.61 14.06
C PRO A 672 13.58 -0.15 14.18
N HIS A 673 14.89 0.09 14.03
CA HIS A 673 15.47 1.41 14.20
C HIS A 673 15.27 2.27 12.95
N LEU A 674 15.52 1.72 11.77
CA LEU A 674 15.27 2.38 10.50
C LEU A 674 13.76 2.64 10.32
N GLY A 675 12.91 1.69 10.68
CA GLY A 675 11.46 1.82 10.66
C GLY A 675 10.96 2.94 11.58
N ALA A 676 11.46 3.01 12.82
CA ALA A 676 11.12 4.10 13.75
C ALA A 676 11.61 5.47 13.23
N ALA A 677 12.83 5.55 12.70
CA ALA A 677 13.38 6.78 12.14
C ALA A 677 12.61 7.23 10.89
N ALA A 678 12.29 6.32 9.97
CA ALA A 678 11.50 6.60 8.79
C ALA A 678 10.08 7.05 9.15
N ARG A 679 9.47 6.43 10.17
CA ARG A 679 8.17 6.87 10.72
C ARG A 679 8.24 8.30 11.24
N ALA A 680 9.22 8.62 12.08
CA ALA A 680 9.37 9.96 12.65
C ALA A 680 9.56 11.05 11.59
N VAL A 681 10.29 10.76 10.50
CA VAL A 681 10.43 11.68 9.37
C VAL A 681 9.11 11.84 8.61
N ARG A 682 8.41 10.73 8.31
CA ARG A 682 7.18 10.74 7.51
C ARG A 682 5.99 11.36 8.23
N THR A 683 5.93 11.24 9.56
CA THR A 683 4.91 11.92 10.39
C THR A 683 5.28 13.36 10.74
N GLY A 684 6.45 13.84 10.29
CA GLY A 684 6.93 15.19 10.59
C GLY A 684 7.38 15.41 12.04
N ALA A 685 7.49 14.34 12.84
CA ALA A 685 7.99 14.42 14.21
C ALA A 685 9.48 14.83 14.27
N ILE A 686 10.25 14.51 13.22
CA ILE A 686 11.66 14.85 13.07
C ILE A 686 11.90 15.42 11.67
N ASP A 687 12.65 16.52 11.58
CA ASP A 687 13.15 17.05 10.30
C ASP A 687 14.14 16.05 9.68
N PRO A 688 14.00 15.66 8.40
CA PRO A 688 14.92 14.75 7.72
C PRO A 688 16.40 15.18 7.83
N ALA A 689 16.68 16.48 7.93
CA ALA A 689 18.02 17.02 8.10
C ALA A 689 18.70 16.57 9.39
N MET A 690 17.96 16.07 10.39
CA MET A 690 18.54 15.45 11.59
C MET A 690 19.38 14.21 11.26
N PHE A 691 19.06 13.51 10.17
CA PHE A 691 19.79 12.33 9.70
C PHE A 691 20.93 12.68 8.72
N GLU A 692 21.17 13.98 8.48
CA GLU A 692 22.24 14.45 7.62
C GLU A 692 23.48 14.83 8.44
N PRO A 693 24.71 14.55 7.95
CA PRO A 693 25.93 14.92 8.67
C PRO A 693 26.06 16.44 8.85
N ALA A 694 26.48 16.88 10.05
CA ALA A 694 26.79 18.28 10.30
C ALA A 694 28.05 18.75 9.55
N GLY A 695 27.96 19.90 8.87
CA GLY A 695 29.07 20.54 8.15
C GLY A 695 28.87 20.55 6.62
N GLU A 696 29.98 20.72 5.89
CA GLU A 696 29.94 20.72 4.41
C GLU A 696 29.49 19.35 3.88
N PRO A 697 28.45 19.32 3.02
CA PRO A 697 28.02 18.10 2.35
C PRO A 697 29.17 17.48 1.55
N SER A 698 29.24 16.16 1.54
CA SER A 698 30.10 15.42 0.62
C SER A 698 29.27 14.36 -0.11
N ALA A 699 29.77 13.93 -1.27
CA ALA A 699 29.11 12.92 -2.09
C ALA A 699 30.06 11.77 -2.38
N THR A 700 29.55 10.55 -2.30
CA THR A 700 30.16 9.42 -2.99
C THR A 700 29.94 9.64 -4.47
N SER A 701 31.02 9.76 -5.23
CA SER A 701 30.97 10.05 -6.67
C SER A 701 31.61 8.95 -7.49
N VAL A 702 31.04 8.69 -8.66
CA VAL A 702 31.62 7.79 -9.65
C VAL A 702 31.93 8.55 -10.93
N ARG A 703 33.16 8.40 -11.41
CA ARG A 703 33.56 8.76 -12.77
C ARG A 703 33.86 7.48 -13.55
N PHE A 704 33.67 7.49 -14.85
CA PHE A 704 33.93 6.33 -15.70
C PHE A 704 34.86 6.71 -16.85
N ARG A 705 35.65 5.73 -17.31
CA ARG A 705 36.55 5.87 -18.45
C ARG A 705 36.10 4.94 -19.57
N THR A 706 35.98 5.47 -20.77
CA THR A 706 35.64 4.67 -21.96
C THR A 706 36.90 4.09 -22.63
N THR A 707 36.71 3.24 -23.64
CA THR A 707 37.78 2.69 -24.50
C THR A 707 38.58 3.78 -25.23
N GLU A 708 38.00 4.96 -25.44
CA GLU A 708 38.68 6.13 -26.01
C GLU A 708 39.67 6.79 -25.03
N GLY A 709 39.64 6.39 -23.75
CA GLY A 709 40.59 6.80 -22.71
C GLY A 709 40.23 8.09 -21.98
N GLU A 710 39.11 8.73 -22.31
CA GLU A 710 38.62 9.93 -21.62
C GLU A 710 37.79 9.58 -20.38
N TRP A 711 37.92 10.41 -19.34
CA TRP A 711 37.15 10.30 -18.09
C TRP A 711 35.92 11.20 -18.15
N PHE A 712 34.77 10.64 -17.81
CA PHE A 712 33.49 11.33 -17.75
C PHE A 712 32.94 11.30 -16.34
N ASP A 713 32.20 12.34 -15.97
CA ASP A 713 31.44 12.37 -14.73
C ASP A 713 30.24 11.44 -14.85
N GLY A 714 30.05 10.59 -13.84
CA GLY A 714 28.95 9.64 -13.78
C GLY A 714 27.83 10.15 -12.86
N ALA A 715 27.70 9.52 -11.70
CA ALA A 715 26.65 9.79 -10.74
C ALA A 715 27.24 10.14 -9.37
N ASP A 716 26.52 11.00 -8.65
CA ASP A 716 26.84 11.41 -7.29
C ASP A 716 25.72 11.00 -6.33
N ARG A 717 26.10 10.55 -5.14
CA ARG A 717 25.19 10.29 -4.02
C ARG A 717 25.69 10.96 -2.77
N ARG A 718 24.82 11.75 -2.15
CA ARG A 718 25.11 12.43 -0.88
C ARG A 718 25.48 11.39 0.17
N VAL A 719 26.55 11.65 0.91
CA VAL A 719 26.98 10.75 1.99
C VAL A 719 26.14 11.02 3.23
N ARG A 720 25.38 10.01 3.64
CA ARG A 720 24.61 10.00 4.88
C ARG A 720 25.24 9.02 5.86
N ILE A 721 25.32 9.42 7.13
CA ILE A 721 25.84 8.57 8.20
C ILE A 721 24.65 8.24 9.08
N ASN A 722 24.27 6.96 9.11
CA ASN A 722 23.18 6.53 9.95
C ASN A 722 23.60 6.42 11.43
N HIS A 723 22.66 6.01 12.29
CA HIS A 723 22.89 5.89 13.73
C HIS A 723 24.01 4.91 14.12
N ASN A 724 24.38 3.98 13.22
CA ASN A 724 25.49 3.02 13.42
C ASN A 724 26.85 3.55 12.95
N GLY A 725 26.93 4.79 12.44
CA GLY A 725 28.15 5.31 11.82
C GLY A 725 28.41 4.74 10.43
N LEU A 726 27.38 4.16 9.79
CA LEU A 726 27.45 3.46 8.52
C LEU A 726 26.81 4.31 7.40
N SER A 727 27.25 4.07 6.17
CA SER A 727 26.82 4.79 4.97
C SER A 727 26.61 3.81 3.82
N PHE A 728 25.62 4.10 3.00
CA PHE A 728 25.30 3.38 1.77
C PHE A 728 25.18 4.34 0.59
N ALA A 729 25.57 3.89 -0.60
CA ALA A 729 25.27 4.59 -1.84
C ALA A 729 24.97 3.60 -2.96
N ARG A 730 23.91 3.90 -3.73
CA ARG A 730 23.54 3.19 -4.97
C ARG A 730 23.47 4.18 -6.14
N MET A 731 24.16 3.88 -7.23
CA MET A 731 24.35 4.77 -8.38
C MET A 731 24.20 3.99 -9.68
N ASP A 732 23.46 4.55 -10.64
CA ASP A 732 23.32 3.99 -11.98
C ASP A 732 24.01 4.90 -13.00
N VAL A 733 24.74 4.30 -13.93
CA VAL A 733 25.35 4.99 -15.07
C VAL A 733 25.10 4.17 -16.33
N GLU A 734 24.55 4.82 -17.36
CA GLU A 734 24.34 4.27 -18.69
C GLU A 734 25.30 4.99 -19.66
N ALA A 735 26.28 4.27 -20.21
CA ALA A 735 27.23 4.80 -21.18
C ALA A 735 27.90 3.66 -21.97
N ALA A 736 28.18 3.89 -23.26
CA ALA A 736 28.84 2.89 -24.10
C ALA A 736 30.32 2.71 -23.72
N ASP A 737 30.82 1.49 -23.91
CA ASP A 737 32.25 1.14 -23.87
C ASP A 737 33.00 1.52 -22.59
N ILE A 738 32.38 1.35 -21.43
CA ILE A 738 32.99 1.60 -20.12
C ILE A 738 34.07 0.55 -19.83
N GLU A 739 35.30 1.00 -19.58
CA GLU A 739 36.44 0.16 -19.19
C GLU A 739 36.65 0.12 -17.67
N GLU A 740 36.75 1.30 -17.06
CA GLU A 740 37.14 1.49 -15.67
C GLU A 740 36.24 2.54 -15.01
N ILE A 741 36.05 2.43 -13.69
CA ILE A 741 35.40 3.47 -12.91
C ILE A 741 36.31 3.94 -11.77
N ALA A 742 36.27 5.23 -11.47
CA ALA A 742 36.92 5.85 -10.32
C ALA A 742 35.85 6.20 -9.29
N LEU A 743 35.90 5.51 -8.16
CA LEU A 743 34.94 5.63 -7.07
C LEU A 743 35.54 6.43 -5.90
N ALA A 744 35.02 7.63 -5.66
CA ALA A 744 35.39 8.45 -4.50
C ALA A 744 34.40 8.20 -3.36
N VAL A 745 34.88 7.67 -2.23
CA VAL A 745 34.04 7.33 -1.06
C VAL A 745 34.77 7.88 0.16
N PRO A 746 34.39 9.01 0.78
CA PRO A 746 33.12 9.75 0.68
C PRO A 746 33.16 11.06 -0.14
N GLY A 747 34.12 11.22 -1.05
CA GLY A 747 34.32 12.48 -1.80
C GLY A 747 34.86 13.64 -0.96
N ARG A 748 35.56 13.33 0.13
CA ARG A 748 36.30 14.27 0.98
C ARG A 748 37.45 13.56 1.69
N PRO A 749 38.46 14.28 2.23
CA PRO A 749 39.50 13.67 3.03
C PRO A 749 38.92 12.91 4.23
N ALA A 750 39.14 11.60 4.31
CA ALA A 750 38.56 10.75 5.33
C ALA A 750 39.35 9.45 5.51
N LEU A 751 39.20 8.82 6.68
CA LEU A 751 39.55 7.42 6.87
C LEU A 751 38.25 6.63 6.72
N ALA A 752 38.19 5.71 5.77
CA ALA A 752 37.00 4.92 5.50
C ALA A 752 37.29 3.42 5.59
N ARG A 753 36.34 2.69 6.19
CA ARG A 753 36.26 1.23 6.11
C ARG A 753 35.24 0.90 5.02
N VAL A 754 35.67 0.36 3.89
CA VAL A 754 34.82 0.04 2.74
C VAL A 754 34.39 -1.42 2.83
N ASP A 755 33.20 -1.68 3.37
CA ASP A 755 32.77 -3.05 3.71
C ASP A 755 32.56 -3.91 2.46
N TRP A 756 31.94 -3.35 1.41
CA TRP A 756 31.90 -3.95 0.08
C TRP A 756 31.69 -2.94 -1.02
N ILE A 757 32.05 -3.33 -2.24
CA ILE A 757 31.66 -2.69 -3.49
C ILE A 757 31.04 -3.78 -4.38
N GLU A 758 29.86 -3.54 -4.93
CA GLU A 758 29.22 -4.42 -5.92
C GLU A 758 28.78 -3.60 -7.13
N THR A 759 29.02 -4.13 -8.33
CA THR A 759 28.50 -3.55 -9.58
C THR A 759 27.74 -4.59 -10.36
N ARG A 760 26.47 -4.33 -10.65
CA ARG A 760 25.69 -5.05 -11.67
C ARG A 760 25.95 -4.37 -13.00
N VAL A 761 26.46 -5.11 -13.98
CA VAL A 761 26.89 -4.56 -15.27
C VAL A 761 26.20 -5.26 -16.42
N ILE A 762 25.99 -4.57 -17.54
CA ILE A 762 25.71 -5.21 -18.83
C ILE A 762 27.02 -5.24 -19.63
N ALA A 763 27.66 -6.42 -19.65
CA ALA A 763 28.95 -6.65 -20.29
C ALA A 763 28.78 -7.53 -21.52
N GLY A 764 29.20 -7.04 -22.69
CA GLY A 764 28.98 -7.74 -23.96
C GLY A 764 27.50 -8.05 -24.22
N GLY A 765 26.60 -7.14 -23.81
CA GLY A 765 25.14 -7.29 -23.95
C GLY A 765 24.49 -8.24 -22.95
N ARG A 766 25.22 -8.77 -21.95
CA ARG A 766 24.69 -9.71 -20.94
C ARG A 766 24.84 -9.18 -19.51
N PRO A 767 23.85 -9.40 -18.63
CA PRO A 767 23.93 -8.99 -17.24
C PRO A 767 24.95 -9.83 -16.47
N GLN A 768 25.78 -9.19 -15.65
CA GLN A 768 26.75 -9.83 -14.74
C GLN A 768 26.85 -9.06 -13.41
N VAL A 769 27.21 -9.75 -12.33
CA VAL A 769 27.43 -9.14 -11.00
C VAL A 769 28.91 -9.26 -10.63
N LEU A 770 29.57 -8.14 -10.37
CA LEU A 770 30.96 -8.07 -9.93
C LEU A 770 31.01 -7.59 -8.48
N ARG A 771 31.76 -8.29 -7.63
CA ARG A 771 31.87 -7.98 -6.18
C ARG A 771 33.31 -7.82 -5.74
N TRP A 772 33.57 -6.83 -4.89
CA TRP A 772 34.82 -6.63 -4.15
C TRP A 772 34.49 -6.53 -2.66
N ASN A 773 34.75 -7.62 -1.92
CA ASN A 773 34.42 -7.71 -0.49
C ASN A 773 35.51 -8.43 0.33
N THR A 774 36.61 -8.85 -0.30
CA THR A 774 37.73 -9.51 0.39
C THR A 774 38.96 -8.61 0.44
N SER A 775 39.81 -8.82 1.46
CA SER A 775 41.12 -8.16 1.56
C SER A 775 41.98 -8.35 0.29
N GLU A 776 41.85 -9.52 -0.36
CA GLU A 776 42.58 -9.82 -1.59
C GLU A 776 42.06 -9.02 -2.79
N ASP A 777 40.74 -8.77 -2.87
CA ASP A 777 40.15 -7.91 -3.89
C ASP A 777 40.68 -6.48 -3.77
N PHE A 778 40.60 -5.89 -2.58
CA PHE A 778 41.07 -4.53 -2.33
C PHE A 778 42.57 -4.39 -2.59
N ALA A 779 43.38 -5.37 -2.20
CA ALA A 779 44.84 -5.36 -2.45
C ALA A 779 45.22 -5.21 -3.94
N ARG A 780 44.33 -5.60 -4.85
CA ARG A 780 44.55 -5.60 -6.31
C ARG A 780 44.16 -4.29 -6.99
N LEU A 781 43.36 -3.44 -6.34
CA LEU A 781 42.84 -2.20 -6.92
C LEU A 781 43.92 -1.11 -7.04
N HIS A 782 43.67 -0.16 -7.94
CA HIS A 782 44.45 1.07 -8.03
C HIS A 782 43.82 2.14 -7.13
N TYR A 783 44.67 2.90 -6.45
CA TYR A 783 44.29 3.89 -5.45
C TYR A 783 44.90 5.22 -5.87
N GLU A 784 44.06 6.12 -6.36
CA GLU A 784 44.46 7.45 -6.83
C GLU A 784 44.23 8.46 -5.70
N ASP A 785 45.30 9.14 -5.28
CA ASP A 785 45.30 10.08 -4.14
C ASP A 785 44.66 9.52 -2.84
N CYS A 786 44.71 8.20 -2.67
CA CYS A 786 44.30 7.48 -1.47
C CYS A 786 45.30 6.36 -1.13
N THR A 787 45.31 5.95 0.14
CA THR A 787 46.20 4.91 0.65
C THR A 787 45.40 3.74 1.18
N TRP A 788 45.61 2.54 0.63
CA TRP A 788 45.12 1.30 1.23
C TRP A 788 45.96 0.92 2.44
N LEU A 789 45.31 0.81 3.61
CA LEU A 789 45.94 0.53 4.90
C LEU A 789 45.93 -0.96 5.25
N GLY A 790 45.25 -1.79 4.46
CA GLY A 790 45.09 -3.23 4.68
C GLY A 790 43.64 -3.62 4.93
N ALA A 791 43.32 -4.91 4.72
CA ALA A 791 41.95 -5.40 4.77
C ALA A 791 41.02 -4.54 3.89
N ASN A 792 40.04 -3.89 4.49
CA ASN A 792 39.07 -3.01 3.83
C ASN A 792 39.21 -1.53 4.24
N MET A 793 40.38 -1.14 4.75
CA MET A 793 40.65 0.23 5.22
C MET A 793 41.36 1.07 4.16
N VAL A 794 40.84 2.28 3.90
CA VAL A 794 41.38 3.22 2.92
C VAL A 794 41.41 4.64 3.50
N GLU A 795 42.55 5.32 3.37
CA GLU A 795 42.70 6.73 3.71
C GLU A 795 42.62 7.60 2.44
N PHE A 796 41.60 8.43 2.34
CA PHE A 796 41.39 9.39 1.24
C PHE A 796 42.02 10.74 1.61
N HIS A 797 42.84 11.30 0.71
CA HIS A 797 43.61 12.53 1.01
C HIS A 797 42.99 13.81 0.47
N SER A 798 42.14 13.72 -0.56
CA SER A 798 41.43 14.86 -1.16
C SER A 798 40.00 14.48 -1.55
N PRO A 799 39.15 15.46 -1.93
CA PRO A 799 37.84 15.18 -2.51
C PRO A 799 37.88 14.39 -3.83
N LEU A 800 39.00 14.44 -4.57
CA LEU A 800 39.18 13.75 -5.85
C LEU A 800 39.80 12.36 -5.71
N ALA A 801 40.17 11.97 -4.49
CA ALA A 801 40.76 10.69 -4.19
C ALA A 801 39.76 9.56 -4.49
N ALA A 802 40.20 8.54 -5.25
CA ALA A 802 39.32 7.51 -5.77
C ALA A 802 39.98 6.13 -5.84
N ILE A 803 39.15 5.10 -5.64
CA ILE A 803 39.49 3.70 -5.87
C ILE A 803 39.10 3.38 -7.32
N TRP A 804 40.04 2.89 -8.13
CA TRP A 804 39.76 2.54 -9.51
C TRP A 804 39.39 1.06 -9.62
N LEU A 805 38.24 0.79 -10.24
CA LEU A 805 37.66 -0.53 -10.42
C LEU A 805 37.69 -0.88 -11.92
N PRO A 806 38.40 -1.95 -12.31
CA PRO A 806 38.54 -2.32 -13.72
C PRO A 806 37.34 -3.16 -14.18
N LEU A 807 36.22 -2.50 -14.53
CA LEU A 807 34.95 -3.16 -14.85
C LEU A 807 35.07 -4.11 -16.04
N ALA A 808 35.51 -3.63 -17.20
CA ALA A 808 35.58 -4.45 -18.41
C ALA A 808 36.55 -5.63 -18.28
N ALA A 809 37.70 -5.41 -17.63
CA ALA A 809 38.67 -6.47 -17.39
C ALA A 809 38.13 -7.54 -16.44
N ARG A 810 37.34 -7.17 -15.43
CA ARG A 810 36.73 -8.11 -14.48
C ARG A 810 35.51 -8.82 -15.07
N ALA A 811 34.74 -8.16 -15.93
CA ALA A 811 33.60 -8.75 -16.65
C ALA A 811 34.01 -9.57 -17.89
N GLY A 812 35.22 -9.38 -18.40
CA GLY A 812 35.74 -10.03 -19.61
C GLY A 812 35.22 -9.46 -20.94
N ALA A 813 34.48 -8.34 -20.91
CA ALA A 813 33.92 -7.66 -22.08
C ALA A 813 33.64 -6.17 -21.78
N PRO A 814 33.54 -5.29 -22.79
CA PRO A 814 33.12 -3.90 -22.60
C PRO A 814 31.77 -3.78 -21.89
N VAL A 815 31.64 -2.79 -21.01
CA VAL A 815 30.43 -2.53 -20.21
C VAL A 815 29.63 -1.39 -20.83
N SER A 816 28.32 -1.58 -20.99
CA SER A 816 27.38 -0.60 -21.61
C SER A 816 26.52 0.14 -20.59
N SER A 817 26.40 -0.42 -19.39
CA SER A 817 25.71 0.19 -18.26
C SER A 817 26.15 -0.52 -16.98
N PHE A 818 26.12 0.21 -15.86
CA PHE A 818 26.30 -0.39 -14.55
C PHE A 818 25.46 0.27 -13.46
N GLN A 819 25.10 -0.54 -12.48
CA GLN A 819 24.56 -0.12 -11.20
C GLN A 819 25.56 -0.49 -10.11
N LEU A 820 26.12 0.53 -9.46
CA LEU A 820 27.11 0.43 -8.40
C LEU A 820 26.44 0.56 -7.04
N THR A 821 26.75 -0.35 -6.12
CA THR A 821 26.45 -0.23 -4.69
C THR A 821 27.74 -0.26 -3.89
N VAL A 822 27.82 0.61 -2.88
CA VAL A 822 28.95 0.65 -1.95
C VAL A 822 28.43 0.90 -0.54
N ALA A 823 28.97 0.15 0.41
CA ALA A 823 28.70 0.35 1.81
C ALA A 823 30.00 0.52 2.58
N PHE A 824 30.01 1.49 3.49
CA PHE A 824 31.22 1.92 4.15
C PHE A 824 30.92 2.57 5.50
N ALA A 825 31.93 2.63 6.36
CA ALA A 825 31.91 3.41 7.58
C ALA A 825 32.95 4.54 7.47
N MET A 826 32.58 5.75 7.85
CA MET A 826 33.54 6.86 7.98
C MET A 826 34.06 6.92 9.41
N LEU A 827 35.38 6.93 9.53
CA LEU A 827 36.06 7.10 10.81
C LEU A 827 36.49 8.56 10.98
N PRO A 828 36.31 9.14 12.18
CA PRO A 828 36.65 10.53 12.43
C PRO A 828 38.14 10.79 12.21
N ARG A 829 38.45 11.81 11.42
CA ARG A 829 39.81 12.30 11.18
C ARG A 829 39.86 13.80 11.48
N SER A 830 40.96 14.25 12.07
CA SER A 830 41.17 15.68 12.32
C SER A 830 41.19 16.47 11.00
N ARG A 831 40.33 17.49 10.89
CA ARG A 831 40.30 18.43 9.76
C ARG A 831 41.61 19.20 9.57
N SER A 832 42.46 19.29 10.60
CA SER A 832 43.74 20.01 10.52
C SER A 832 44.80 19.28 9.69
N GLY A 833 44.60 17.99 9.34
CA GLY A 833 45.62 17.19 8.64
C GLY A 833 46.87 16.89 9.47
N LEU A 834 46.96 17.38 10.71
CA LEU A 834 48.07 17.21 11.65
C LEU A 834 47.98 15.92 12.49
N GLY A 835 46.99 15.07 12.22
CA GLY A 835 46.84 13.78 12.90
C GLY A 835 47.88 12.75 12.45
N HIS A 836 48.17 11.77 13.31
CA HIS A 836 49.04 10.64 12.99
C HIS A 836 48.50 9.88 11.75
N ARG A 837 49.35 9.72 10.72
CA ARG A 837 49.01 8.94 9.52
C ARG A 837 49.35 7.47 9.75
N MET A 838 48.38 6.58 9.49
CA MET A 838 48.64 5.14 9.60
C MET A 838 49.59 4.69 8.49
N PRO A 839 50.53 3.76 8.78
CA PRO A 839 51.43 3.24 7.76
C PRO A 839 50.65 2.45 6.70
N ALA A 840 51.03 2.60 5.44
CA ALA A 840 50.44 1.83 4.33
C ALA A 840 50.68 0.32 4.53
N ALA A 841 49.77 -0.51 4.00
CA ALA A 841 49.93 -1.96 4.04
C ALA A 841 51.27 -2.43 3.41
N GLY A 842 51.88 -3.46 3.98
CA GLY A 842 53.21 -3.93 3.59
C GLY A 842 53.28 -4.37 2.11
N ARG A 843 54.36 -3.98 1.41
CA ARG A 843 54.61 -4.33 -0.01
C ARG A 843 54.50 -5.84 -0.28
N SER A 844 54.88 -6.69 0.69
CA SER A 844 54.82 -8.16 0.58
C SER A 844 53.39 -8.69 0.44
N GLN A 845 52.40 -8.11 1.13
CA GLN A 845 50.99 -8.51 0.98
C GLN A 845 50.45 -8.20 -0.42
N ARG A 846 50.68 -6.98 -0.94
CA ARG A 846 50.31 -6.58 -2.31
C ARG A 846 50.98 -7.46 -3.38
N LEU A 847 52.27 -7.75 -3.22
CA LEU A 847 53.01 -8.63 -4.13
C LEU A 847 52.50 -10.08 -4.07
N SER A 848 52.24 -10.62 -2.88
CA SER A 848 51.74 -12.00 -2.72
C SER A 848 50.36 -12.23 -3.32
N ALA A 849 49.48 -11.21 -3.30
CA ALA A 849 48.15 -11.27 -3.91
C ALA A 849 48.23 -11.15 -5.44
N LYS A 850 49.04 -10.22 -5.98
CA LYS A 850 49.27 -10.09 -7.42
C LYS A 850 49.92 -11.34 -8.03
N VAL A 851 50.91 -11.91 -7.34
CA VAL A 851 51.62 -13.13 -7.78
C VAL A 851 50.70 -14.35 -7.77
N ARG A 852 49.85 -14.52 -6.75
CA ARG A 852 48.86 -15.61 -6.71
C ARG A 852 47.82 -15.50 -7.82
N ASN A 853 47.45 -14.28 -8.24
CA ASN A 853 46.49 -14.07 -9.32
C ASN A 853 47.08 -14.32 -10.71
N GLU A 854 48.28 -13.80 -11.01
CA GLU A 854 48.96 -14.11 -12.28
C GLU A 854 49.17 -15.62 -12.44
N LEU A 855 49.46 -16.34 -11.34
CA LEU A 855 49.55 -17.80 -11.32
C LEU A 855 48.19 -18.49 -11.59
N ARG A 856 47.08 -17.92 -11.11
CA ARG A 856 45.71 -18.47 -11.26
C ARG A 856 45.12 -18.22 -12.65
N GLU A 857 45.27 -17.01 -13.19
CA GLU A 857 44.66 -16.60 -14.45
C GLU A 857 45.50 -17.03 -15.67
N HIS A 858 46.83 -17.04 -15.55
CA HIS A 858 47.74 -17.19 -16.70
C HIS A 858 48.79 -18.30 -16.50
N GLY A 859 48.67 -19.08 -15.43
CA GLY A 859 49.62 -20.15 -15.09
C GLY A 859 51.05 -19.65 -14.78
N PRO A 860 52.03 -20.56 -14.63
CA PRO A 860 53.43 -20.20 -14.37
C PRO A 860 54.07 -19.32 -15.47
N GLY A 861 53.57 -19.42 -16.71
CA GLY A 861 54.05 -18.63 -17.85
C GLY A 861 53.65 -17.15 -17.80
N GLY A 862 52.48 -16.82 -17.26
CA GLY A 862 52.00 -15.44 -17.10
C GLY A 862 52.82 -14.63 -16.10
N LEU A 863 53.28 -15.26 -15.01
CA LEU A 863 54.18 -14.68 -14.02
C LEU A 863 55.54 -14.27 -14.61
N ALA A 864 56.07 -15.08 -15.54
CA ALA A 864 57.32 -14.76 -16.23
C ALA A 864 57.16 -13.56 -17.19
N ALA A 865 56.02 -13.46 -17.88
CA ALA A 865 55.70 -12.32 -18.75
C ALA A 865 55.40 -11.03 -17.96
N GLY A 866 54.74 -11.13 -16.81
CA GLY A 866 54.52 -10.02 -15.86
C GLY A 866 55.83 -9.47 -15.29
N ALA A 867 56.71 -10.35 -14.83
CA ALA A 867 58.05 -9.99 -14.36
C ALA A 867 58.90 -9.35 -15.47
N ALA A 868 58.82 -9.86 -16.71
CA ALA A 868 59.50 -9.28 -17.87
C ALA A 868 59.00 -7.87 -18.21
N ARG A 869 57.67 -7.62 -18.16
CA ARG A 869 57.11 -6.27 -18.37
C ARG A 869 57.56 -5.28 -17.29
N ILE A 870 57.65 -5.71 -16.03
CA ILE A 870 58.16 -4.87 -14.92
C ILE A 870 59.66 -4.59 -15.09
N ALA A 871 60.44 -5.56 -15.54
CA ALA A 871 61.88 -5.39 -15.82
C ALA A 871 62.12 -4.42 -16.99
N VAL A 872 61.33 -4.54 -18.07
CA VAL A 872 61.40 -3.63 -19.23
C VAL A 872 60.96 -2.21 -18.85
N ARG A 873 59.94 -2.05 -17.99
CA ARG A 873 59.48 -0.73 -17.51
C ARG A 873 60.50 -0.05 -16.59
N ARG A 874 61.28 -0.81 -15.81
CA ARG A 874 62.41 -0.29 -14.99
C ARG A 874 63.67 0.03 -15.80
N LEU A 875 63.89 -0.65 -16.93
CA LEU A 875 64.99 -0.34 -17.86
C LEU A 875 64.71 0.91 -18.70
N ARG A 876 63.43 1.28 -18.91
CA ARG A 876 63.03 2.54 -19.57
C ARG A 876 62.98 3.76 -18.63
N SER A 877 63.11 3.56 -17.33
CA SER A 877 63.08 4.62 -16.31
C SER A 877 64.45 4.87 -15.66
N ARG A 878 65.55 4.58 -16.37
CA ARG A 878 66.92 4.91 -15.98
C ARG A 878 67.57 5.80 -17.02
#